data_AF-A0A3Q3A6S5-F1
#
_entry.id   AF-A0A3Q3A6S5-F1
#
_cell.length_a   1.000
_cell.length_b   1.000
_cell.length_c   1.000
_cell.angle_alpha   90.00
_cell.angle_beta   90.00
_cell.angle_gamma   90.00
#
_symmetry.space_group_name_H-M   'P 1'
#
loop_
_entity.id
_entity.type
_entity.pdbx_description
1 polymer ?
#
loop_
_entity_poly.entity_id
_entity_poly.type
_entity_poly.pdbx_seq_one_letter_code
_entity_poly.pdbx_strand_id
1 'polypeptide(L)'
;MEQRRAENRVGRGRSARCVVAVFLWSVASAQLRYSISEEVSEGTVVGNIAKDLGLDKNALKSRKYRVVSVAADHLFHLNENDGILYVSRKIDREEVCAQNSASVINNPLKLYRIDVEILDVNDNAPLFSTKLQNLYIAESTLPGVKFALSEAADADMGRNGVGTYKLSQNEHFSLAVNKAGDSVSAELVLQKALDREKQAVITMTLIAVDGGTPPKSGTSQLRVTVLDNNDNIPIFSESLYKTKITENARLGTTVIVVRATDADEGPNSEIVYSLRSKDQDHVLDIFEIEPHTGVITVKGNIDFEERRAFEIRVEASDRGQPPMSAHSKVLVEVLDLNDNAPDVTVTSIRHTIREDAAAGTVVALVSVLDKDSGKNGEVRVQIIQEVPFKLETNYRNYYSLLVNGPLDRESVSEYNVTIVANDKGSPTLSSTSVVSINVSDVNDNPPKFSEPEISVYVKENSAVRHVIKSVTATDADSGQNSKVSYSYLPHNEKTPSSSLININSDTGDIISLQSFNYEELKSFQFKVQATDSGVPPLSSNVTVNVLILDENDNSPTILTPYSELSSVNSETIPYSAEAGYFVAKIRAVDADSGYNALLSYHLTEPKGNNLFRIGTSTGEIRTKRRMSDNDLKTHPLVVLVSDNGEPSLSATVSVDVMVVESTAEIHTQFRHVPIKEDSFSDLNLYLLIAIVSVSVIFLLSLISLIAVRCHRTDGSFSRYGAPMITTHPDGSWSYSKATQQYDVCFSSDTLKSDVVVFPAPFPPVDAELISINGGDTFTRTQTLPTTEKVRCY
;
A
#
# COMPACT_ATOMS: atom_id res chain seq x y z
N MET A 1 -55.48 63.93 35.78
CA MET A 1 -55.50 63.43 37.17
C MET A 1 -54.70 64.44 37.98
N GLU A 2 -55.35 65.44 38.58
CA GLU A 2 -55.70 65.44 40.02
C GLU A 2 -54.46 65.19 40.88
N GLN A 3 -53.86 66.12 41.62
CA GLN A 3 -54.31 66.95 42.75
C GLN A 3 -53.01 67.73 43.17
N ARG A 4 -52.91 68.92 43.77
CA ARG A 4 -53.72 69.64 44.74
C ARG A 4 -53.24 71.10 44.79
N ARG A 5 -54.19 71.95 45.16
CA ARG A 5 -54.17 73.41 45.34
C ARG A 5 -53.96 73.72 46.83
N ALA A 6 -53.26 74.82 47.15
CA ALA A 6 -53.42 75.64 48.37
C ALA A 6 -52.50 76.88 48.19
N GLU A 7 -52.94 77.99 47.62
CA GLU A 7 -53.65 79.10 48.29
C GLU A 7 -53.13 79.46 49.70
N ASN A 8 -52.39 80.57 49.78
CA ASN A 8 -52.64 81.55 50.82
C ASN A 8 -52.34 82.97 50.30
N ARG A 9 -53.35 83.82 50.42
CA ARG A 9 -53.40 85.23 50.03
C ARG A 9 -53.79 86.01 51.28
N VAL A 10 -53.52 87.32 51.24
CA VAL A 10 -54.11 88.40 52.04
C VAL A 10 -53.20 88.98 53.13
N GLY A 11 -52.96 90.28 52.99
CA GLY A 11 -52.35 91.15 54.00
C GLY A 11 -52.08 92.57 53.51
N ARG A 12 -52.97 93.16 52.69
CA ARG A 12 -52.86 94.54 52.20
C ARG A 12 -53.57 95.48 53.19
N GLY A 13 -52.82 96.04 54.14
CA GLY A 13 -53.29 97.09 55.05
C GLY A 13 -52.85 98.47 54.56
N ARG A 14 -53.78 99.23 53.95
CA ARG A 14 -53.69 100.69 53.86
C ARG A 14 -54.36 101.26 55.12
N SER A 15 -53.64 102.02 55.94
CA SER A 15 -54.25 102.96 56.88
C SER A 15 -53.77 104.37 56.58
N ALA A 16 -54.72 105.29 56.58
CA ALA A 16 -54.57 106.68 56.22
C ALA A 16 -54.13 107.53 57.42
N ARG A 17 -53.31 108.54 57.10
CA ARG A 17 -53.20 109.88 57.69
C ARG A 17 -53.56 110.05 59.18
N CYS A 18 -52.53 110.39 59.97
CA CYS A 18 -52.66 111.40 61.02
C CYS A 18 -51.45 112.34 60.93
N VAL A 19 -51.70 113.56 60.47
CA VAL A 19 -50.77 114.69 60.58
C VAL A 19 -50.86 115.15 62.03
N VAL A 20 -49.80 114.91 62.80
CA VAL A 20 -49.57 115.59 64.07
C VAL A 20 -48.25 116.32 63.93
N ALA A 21 -48.36 117.62 63.66
CA ALA A 21 -47.25 118.55 63.77
C ALA A 21 -46.93 118.71 65.27
N VAL A 22 -45.93 117.98 65.76
CA VAL A 22 -45.29 118.28 67.04
C VAL A 22 -44.02 119.05 66.72
N PHE A 23 -44.04 120.34 67.00
CA PHE A 23 -42.84 121.15 67.18
C PHE A 23 -42.05 120.58 68.36
N LEU A 24 -41.04 119.76 68.07
CA LEU A 24 -40.01 119.37 69.03
C LEU A 24 -38.74 120.15 68.67
N TRP A 25 -38.34 121.01 69.61
CA TRP A 25 -37.09 121.75 69.58
C TRP A 25 -35.90 120.82 69.29
N SER A 26 -35.05 121.25 68.36
CA SER A 26 -33.76 120.63 68.07
C SER A 26 -32.85 120.68 69.30
N VAL A 27 -32.71 119.56 70.01
CA VAL A 27 -31.55 119.32 70.87
C VAL A 27 -30.51 118.65 69.99
N ALA A 28 -29.59 119.45 69.43
CA ALA A 28 -28.42 118.92 68.73
C ALA A 28 -27.52 118.21 69.75
N SER A 29 -27.63 116.88 69.85
CA SER A 29 -26.60 116.04 70.46
C SER A 29 -25.47 115.91 69.44
N ALA A 30 -24.33 116.53 69.71
CA ALA A 30 -23.15 116.41 68.86
C ALA A 30 -22.60 114.98 68.98
N GLN A 31 -22.77 114.17 67.94
CA GLN A 31 -22.15 112.86 67.80
C GLN A 31 -20.80 113.03 67.08
N LEU A 32 -19.73 112.59 67.71
CA LEU A 32 -18.38 112.60 67.11
C LEU A 32 -18.07 111.21 66.56
N ARG A 33 -17.46 111.17 65.40
CA ARG A 33 -16.97 109.95 64.77
C ARG A 33 -15.49 110.10 64.48
N TYR A 34 -14.71 109.15 64.96
CA TYR A 34 -13.30 109.01 64.60
C TYR A 34 -13.09 107.66 63.94
N SER A 35 -12.09 107.59 63.08
CA SER A 35 -11.67 106.35 62.44
C SER A 35 -10.18 106.14 62.73
N ILE A 36 -9.81 104.96 63.19
CA ILE A 36 -8.41 104.60 63.41
C ILE A 36 -8.16 103.19 62.89
N SER A 37 -7.02 102.99 62.22
CA SER A 37 -6.59 101.66 61.82
C SER A 37 -6.28 100.80 63.05
N GLU A 38 -6.57 99.51 62.96
CA GLU A 38 -6.06 98.55 63.92
C GLU A 38 -4.54 98.40 63.83
N GLU A 39 -3.95 97.57 64.70
CA GLU A 39 -2.51 97.28 64.72
C GLU A 39 -1.61 98.50 65.00
N VAL A 40 -2.21 99.64 65.35
CA VAL A 40 -1.52 100.86 65.75
C VAL A 40 -0.86 100.70 67.11
N SER A 41 0.32 101.32 67.27
CA SER A 41 1.06 101.32 68.53
C SER A 41 0.29 102.03 69.65
N GLU A 42 0.49 101.58 70.88
CA GLU A 42 0.01 102.28 72.08
C GLU A 42 0.45 103.76 72.07
N GLY A 43 -0.45 104.66 72.49
CA GLY A 43 -0.20 106.11 72.47
C GLY A 43 -0.45 106.78 71.11
N THR A 44 -1.00 106.09 70.12
CA THR A 44 -1.44 106.70 68.85
C THR A 44 -2.62 107.63 69.08
N VAL A 45 -2.59 108.81 68.44
CA VAL A 45 -3.65 109.81 68.51
C VAL A 45 -4.83 109.39 67.64
N VAL A 46 -6.01 109.23 68.25
CA VAL A 46 -7.29 108.93 67.56
C VAL A 46 -7.96 110.21 67.07
N GLY A 47 -7.98 111.25 67.91
CA GLY A 47 -8.68 112.50 67.59
C GLY A 47 -8.66 113.51 68.74
N ASN A 48 -8.78 114.80 68.42
CA ASN A 48 -8.80 115.86 69.42
C ASN A 48 -10.24 116.24 69.79
N ILE A 49 -10.75 115.56 70.81
CA ILE A 49 -12.13 115.72 71.28
C ILE A 49 -12.38 117.15 71.77
N ALA A 50 -11.40 117.76 72.44
CA ALA A 50 -11.55 119.13 72.95
C ALA A 50 -11.73 120.15 71.83
N LYS A 51 -10.91 120.06 70.78
CA LYS A 51 -11.00 120.94 69.61
C LYS A 51 -12.32 120.76 68.88
N ASP A 52 -12.73 119.52 68.63
CA ASP A 52 -13.89 119.23 67.79
C ASP A 52 -15.23 119.51 68.50
N LEU A 53 -15.23 119.52 69.85
CA LEU A 53 -16.35 119.99 70.67
C LEU A 53 -16.32 121.51 70.97
N GLY A 54 -15.33 122.24 70.44
CA GLY A 54 -15.17 123.69 70.67
C GLY A 54 -14.85 124.04 72.13
N LEU A 55 -14.12 123.17 72.84
CA LEU A 55 -13.77 123.32 74.26
C LEU A 55 -12.42 124.01 74.42
N ASP A 56 -12.38 125.05 75.26
CA ASP A 56 -11.14 125.76 75.59
C ASP A 56 -10.20 124.88 76.46
N LYS A 57 -8.89 124.91 76.17
CA LYS A 57 -7.87 124.05 76.82
C LYS A 57 -7.84 124.24 78.33
N ASN A 58 -8.05 125.47 78.79
CA ASN A 58 -8.08 125.80 80.22
C ASN A 58 -9.36 125.30 80.93
N ALA A 59 -10.42 124.99 80.17
CA ALA A 59 -11.69 124.49 80.69
C ALA A 59 -11.75 122.95 80.79
N LEU A 60 -10.74 122.22 80.33
CA LEU A 60 -10.70 120.75 80.36
C LEU A 60 -10.42 120.22 81.78
N LYS A 61 -9.38 120.74 82.45
CA LYS A 61 -9.02 120.36 83.83
C LYS A 61 -10.10 120.68 84.85
N SER A 62 -10.82 121.79 84.70
CA SER A 62 -11.87 122.20 85.65
C SER A 62 -13.14 121.35 85.52
N ARG A 63 -13.36 120.68 84.37
CA ARG A 63 -14.60 119.94 84.07
C ARG A 63 -14.49 118.42 84.18
N LYS A 64 -13.32 117.87 84.54
CA LYS A 64 -13.06 116.43 84.79
C LYS A 64 -13.65 115.50 83.72
N TYR A 65 -13.19 115.65 82.48
CA TYR A 65 -13.63 114.80 81.37
C TYR A 65 -13.16 113.35 81.58
N ARG A 66 -14.07 112.38 81.56
CA ARG A 66 -13.74 110.95 81.66
C ARG A 66 -14.39 110.16 80.52
N VAL A 67 -13.64 109.25 79.91
CA VAL A 67 -14.17 108.27 78.96
C VAL A 67 -14.81 107.12 79.73
N VAL A 68 -16.06 106.82 79.41
CA VAL A 68 -16.77 105.62 79.83
C VAL A 68 -17.02 104.83 78.55
N SER A 69 -16.15 103.85 78.29
CA SER A 69 -16.35 102.89 77.19
C SER A 69 -17.40 101.86 77.60
N VAL A 70 -18.22 101.41 76.64
CA VAL A 70 -19.20 100.33 76.85
C VAL A 70 -18.50 98.97 76.94
N ALA A 71 -17.33 98.81 76.33
CA ALA A 71 -16.51 97.61 76.42
C ALA A 71 -15.55 97.68 77.62
N ALA A 72 -15.47 96.59 78.40
CA ALA A 72 -14.67 96.46 79.62
C ALA A 72 -13.15 96.61 79.41
N ASP A 73 -12.69 96.65 78.16
CA ASP A 73 -11.29 96.53 77.76
C ASP A 73 -10.52 97.85 77.59
N HIS A 74 -11.11 98.98 78.00
CA HIS A 74 -10.42 100.28 78.09
C HIS A 74 -9.56 100.67 76.86
N LEU A 75 -9.95 100.29 75.64
CA LEU A 75 -9.15 100.42 74.39
C LEU A 75 -8.67 101.85 74.06
N PHE A 76 -9.33 102.87 74.63
CA PHE A 76 -9.00 104.26 74.41
C PHE A 76 -8.89 105.02 75.74
N HIS A 77 -7.90 105.91 75.83
CA HIS A 77 -7.63 106.77 76.97
C HIS A 77 -7.62 108.23 76.54
N LEU A 78 -8.40 109.10 77.21
CA LEU A 78 -8.42 110.54 76.95
C LEU A 78 -7.44 111.25 77.87
N ASN A 79 -6.49 111.99 77.30
CA ASN A 79 -5.57 112.80 78.10
C ASN A 79 -6.28 114.09 78.55
N GLU A 80 -6.38 114.27 79.87
CA GLU A 80 -7.08 115.39 80.51
C GLU A 80 -6.39 116.75 80.29
N ASN A 81 -5.10 116.76 79.90
CA ASN A 81 -4.32 117.97 79.72
C ASN A 81 -4.50 118.62 78.33
N ASP A 82 -4.65 117.82 77.28
CA ASP A 82 -4.71 118.27 75.88
C ASP A 82 -6.05 117.97 75.20
N GLY A 83 -6.90 117.14 75.83
CA GLY A 83 -8.22 116.76 75.32
C GLY A 83 -8.16 115.82 74.12
N ILE A 84 -7.05 115.10 73.94
CA ILE A 84 -6.81 114.17 72.84
C ILE A 84 -7.08 112.73 73.29
N LEU A 85 -7.78 111.97 72.45
CA LEU A 85 -8.02 110.54 72.63
C LEU A 85 -6.83 109.74 72.09
N TYR A 86 -6.26 108.89 72.92
CA TYR A 86 -5.12 108.01 72.63
C TYR A 86 -5.52 106.54 72.69
N VAL A 87 -4.85 105.70 71.91
CA VAL A 87 -4.95 104.23 72.00
C VAL A 87 -4.23 103.74 73.26
N SER A 88 -4.88 102.91 74.07
CA SER A 88 -4.32 102.41 75.35
C SER A 88 -3.58 101.08 75.24
N ARG A 89 -3.93 100.25 74.25
CA ARG A 89 -3.29 98.97 73.94
C ARG A 89 -3.48 98.67 72.46
N LYS A 90 -2.65 97.79 71.91
CA LYS A 90 -2.78 97.32 70.51
C LYS A 90 -4.19 96.81 70.27
N ILE A 91 -4.80 97.27 69.18
CA ILE A 91 -6.15 96.92 68.78
C ILE A 91 -6.04 95.85 67.71
N ASP A 92 -6.69 94.72 67.94
CA ASP A 92 -6.87 93.60 67.00
C ASP A 92 -8.39 93.48 66.77
N ARG A 93 -8.83 93.73 65.54
CA ARG A 93 -10.25 93.76 65.16
C ARG A 93 -10.81 92.35 65.02
N GLU A 94 -9.98 91.37 64.69
CA GLU A 94 -10.36 89.97 64.54
C GLU A 94 -10.73 89.36 65.91
N GLU A 95 -10.12 89.85 66.99
CA GLU A 95 -10.47 89.51 68.36
C GLU A 95 -11.61 90.38 68.94
N VAL A 96 -11.78 91.63 68.46
CA VAL A 96 -12.72 92.63 69.02
C VAL A 96 -13.71 93.18 67.97
N CYS A 97 -15.02 92.91 68.18
CA CYS A 97 -16.10 93.31 67.25
C CYS A 97 -16.03 94.77 66.73
N ALA A 98 -16.25 94.94 65.41
CA ALA A 98 -15.98 96.13 64.58
C ALA A 98 -16.70 97.47 64.92
N GLN A 99 -17.50 97.56 65.99
CA GLN A 99 -18.12 98.83 66.42
C GLN A 99 -17.96 99.02 67.92
N ASN A 100 -17.02 99.90 68.29
CA ASN A 100 -16.82 100.31 69.68
C ASN A 100 -17.27 101.76 69.89
N SER A 101 -18.34 101.93 70.67
CA SER A 101 -18.84 103.24 71.11
C SER A 101 -18.22 103.61 72.46
N ALA A 102 -17.49 104.71 72.51
CA ALA A 102 -16.97 105.33 73.72
C ALA A 102 -17.80 106.58 74.08
N SER A 103 -18.23 106.73 75.32
CA SER A 103 -18.99 107.91 75.75
C SER A 103 -18.17 108.78 76.69
N VAL A 104 -18.08 110.09 76.42
CA VAL A 104 -17.32 111.03 77.24
C VAL A 104 -18.27 111.86 78.10
N ILE A 105 -18.01 111.89 79.41
CA ILE A 105 -18.83 112.59 80.41
C ILE A 105 -18.04 113.80 80.95
N ASN A 106 -18.68 114.96 81.07
CA ASN A 106 -18.11 116.18 81.68
C ASN A 106 -19.05 116.83 82.71
N ASN A 107 -18.61 117.86 83.45
CA ASN A 107 -19.45 118.61 84.42
C ASN A 107 -19.61 120.11 84.02
N PRO A 108 -20.82 120.73 83.97
CA PRO A 108 -22.16 120.16 84.19
C PRO A 108 -22.42 118.96 83.28
N LEU A 109 -23.03 117.90 83.83
CA LEU A 109 -23.25 116.59 83.20
C LEU A 109 -23.74 116.69 81.73
N LYS A 110 -22.80 116.61 80.78
CA LYS A 110 -23.08 116.37 79.37
C LYS A 110 -22.38 115.09 78.92
N LEU A 111 -23.14 114.27 78.21
CA LEU A 111 -22.70 113.03 77.59
C LEU A 111 -22.46 113.29 76.11
N TYR A 112 -21.25 113.01 75.64
CA TYR A 112 -20.90 113.00 74.22
C TYR A 112 -20.67 111.56 73.79
N ARG A 113 -21.41 111.10 72.78
CA ARG A 113 -21.18 109.79 72.17
C ARG A 113 -20.09 109.92 71.10
N ILE A 114 -19.05 109.12 71.26
CA ILE A 114 -17.94 108.99 70.33
C ILE A 114 -17.98 107.59 69.76
N ASP A 115 -18.28 107.47 68.49
CA ASP A 115 -18.14 106.18 67.80
C ASP A 115 -16.75 106.15 67.18
N VAL A 116 -15.95 105.16 67.57
CA VAL A 116 -14.65 104.91 66.96
C VAL A 116 -14.81 103.72 66.01
N GLU A 117 -14.69 104.01 64.72
CA GLU A 117 -14.65 103.00 63.67
C GLU A 117 -13.22 102.46 63.58
N ILE A 118 -13.06 101.16 63.84
CA ILE A 118 -11.77 100.48 63.70
C ILE A 118 -11.66 100.10 62.22
N LEU A 119 -10.69 100.70 61.52
CA LEU A 119 -10.40 100.40 60.12
C LEU A 119 -9.53 99.16 60.07
N ASP A 120 -10.00 98.18 59.30
CA ASP A 120 -9.33 96.91 59.04
C ASP A 120 -7.98 97.12 58.31
N VAL A 121 -6.95 96.39 58.73
CA VAL A 121 -5.60 96.36 58.15
C VAL A 121 -5.36 94.96 57.61
N ASN A 122 -4.68 94.86 56.45
CA ASN A 122 -4.37 93.56 55.84
C ASN A 122 -3.27 92.82 56.62
N ASP A 123 -3.56 92.31 57.82
CA ASP A 123 -2.62 91.65 58.72
C ASP A 123 -2.80 90.12 58.78
N ASN A 124 -3.93 89.57 58.33
CA ASN A 124 -4.11 88.15 58.05
C ASN A 124 -3.86 87.83 56.58
N ALA A 125 -3.84 86.54 56.24
CA ALA A 125 -3.67 86.07 54.87
C ALA A 125 -4.70 84.97 54.60
N PRO A 126 -5.17 84.81 53.36
CA PRO A 126 -6.11 83.75 53.03
C PRO A 126 -5.57 82.37 53.44
N LEU A 127 -6.39 81.57 54.12
CA LEU A 127 -6.03 80.22 54.57
C LEU A 127 -7.04 79.19 54.08
N PHE A 128 -6.54 78.13 53.45
CA PHE A 128 -7.36 76.97 53.10
C PHE A 128 -7.49 76.02 54.30
N SER A 129 -8.69 75.46 54.48
CA SER A 129 -8.95 74.43 55.50
C SER A 129 -8.12 73.15 55.31
N THR A 130 -7.76 72.84 54.06
CA THR A 130 -6.96 71.66 53.69
C THR A 130 -5.77 72.04 52.82
N LYS A 131 -4.58 71.52 53.16
CA LYS A 131 -3.35 71.70 52.35
C LYS A 131 -3.38 70.92 51.03
N LEU A 132 -4.11 69.80 50.98
CA LEU A 132 -4.29 68.96 49.81
C LEU A 132 -5.78 68.67 49.61
N GLN A 133 -6.27 68.93 48.40
CA GLN A 133 -7.63 68.62 47.96
C GLN A 133 -7.55 67.54 46.89
N ASN A 134 -8.20 66.40 47.13
CA ASN A 134 -8.28 65.31 46.18
C ASN A 134 -9.60 65.39 45.42
N LEU A 135 -9.52 65.34 44.09
CA LEU A 135 -10.66 65.27 43.19
C LEU A 135 -10.57 63.99 42.38
N TYR A 136 -11.70 63.32 42.18
CA TYR A 136 -11.81 62.12 41.38
C TYR A 136 -12.74 62.40 40.21
N ILE A 137 -12.20 62.40 38.99
CA ILE A 137 -12.90 62.85 37.79
C ILE A 137 -12.79 61.75 36.73
N ALA A 138 -13.91 61.24 36.25
CA ALA A 138 -13.96 60.27 35.16
C ALA A 138 -13.41 60.86 33.87
N GLU A 139 -12.63 60.11 33.09
CA GLU A 139 -12.07 60.63 31.84
C GLU A 139 -13.12 60.91 30.77
N SER A 140 -14.24 60.16 30.82
CA SER A 140 -15.44 60.39 30.03
C SER A 140 -16.16 61.72 30.32
N THR A 141 -15.69 62.50 31.31
CA THR A 141 -16.29 63.80 31.64
C THR A 141 -16.10 64.79 30.50
N LEU A 142 -17.21 65.34 30.01
CA LEU A 142 -17.19 66.32 28.92
C LEU A 142 -16.55 67.65 29.35
N PRO A 143 -15.78 68.31 28.46
CA PRO A 143 -15.32 69.68 28.68
C PRO A 143 -16.48 70.64 28.99
N GLY A 144 -16.27 71.53 29.95
CA GLY A 144 -17.24 72.52 30.45
C GLY A 144 -17.87 72.18 31.80
N VAL A 145 -17.71 70.94 32.28
CA VAL A 145 -18.17 70.52 33.61
C VAL A 145 -17.38 71.25 34.71
N LYS A 146 -18.08 71.61 35.78
CA LYS A 146 -17.54 72.37 36.91
C LYS A 146 -17.49 71.52 38.18
N PHE A 147 -16.42 71.69 38.96
CA PHE A 147 -16.19 70.99 40.22
C PHE A 147 -16.01 71.99 41.34
N ALA A 148 -16.69 71.75 42.47
CA ALA A 148 -16.54 72.55 43.67
C ALA A 148 -15.14 72.38 44.26
N LEU A 149 -14.55 73.49 44.71
CA LEU A 149 -13.27 73.52 45.42
C LEU A 149 -13.48 74.00 46.85
N SER A 150 -12.57 73.65 47.76
CA SER A 150 -12.58 74.23 49.09
C SER A 150 -12.17 75.70 49.01
N GLU A 151 -12.98 76.56 49.63
CA GLU A 151 -12.72 77.99 49.72
C GLU A 151 -11.63 78.30 50.76
N ALA A 152 -10.89 79.39 50.53
CA ALA A 152 -10.01 79.96 51.53
C ALA A 152 -10.81 80.90 52.43
N ALA A 153 -10.52 80.89 53.72
CA ALA A 153 -11.04 81.86 54.68
C ALA A 153 -9.97 82.90 54.97
N ASP A 154 -10.37 84.17 55.00
CA ASP A 154 -9.54 85.28 55.46
C ASP A 154 -10.27 85.94 56.63
N ALA A 155 -9.52 86.32 57.66
CA ALA A 155 -10.09 86.94 58.86
C ALA A 155 -10.41 88.43 58.63
N ASP A 156 -9.70 89.06 57.69
CA ASP A 156 -9.80 90.47 57.34
C ASP A 156 -11.12 90.77 56.58
N MET A 157 -11.62 92.01 56.71
CA MET A 157 -12.92 92.40 56.14
C MET A 157 -12.81 93.31 54.90
N GLY A 158 -13.88 93.31 54.10
CA GLY A 158 -14.02 94.21 52.95
C GLY A 158 -12.99 93.93 51.86
N ARG A 159 -12.08 94.89 51.59
CA ARG A 159 -11.08 94.77 50.53
C ARG A 159 -9.90 93.87 50.91
N ASN A 160 -9.63 93.70 52.21
CA ASN A 160 -8.52 92.90 52.68
C ASN A 160 -8.89 91.41 52.85
N GLY A 161 -10.17 91.05 52.79
CA GLY A 161 -10.57 89.65 52.67
C GLY A 161 -10.21 89.04 51.30
N VAL A 162 -10.56 87.77 51.11
CA VAL A 162 -10.26 87.03 49.85
C VAL A 162 -10.78 87.79 48.63
N GLY A 163 -9.86 88.28 47.80
CA GLY A 163 -10.18 89.10 46.64
C GLY A 163 -10.42 88.26 45.38
N THR A 164 -9.59 87.24 45.15
CA THR A 164 -9.69 86.36 43.97
C THR A 164 -8.95 85.04 44.19
N TYR A 165 -9.22 84.07 43.32
CA TYR A 165 -8.47 82.83 43.23
C TYR A 165 -7.71 82.75 41.91
N LYS A 166 -6.54 82.13 41.94
CA LYS A 166 -5.69 81.83 40.80
C LYS A 166 -5.34 80.35 40.82
N LEU A 167 -5.26 79.74 39.65
CA LEU A 167 -4.83 78.36 39.47
C LEU A 167 -3.47 78.35 38.77
N SER A 168 -2.58 77.45 39.17
CA SER A 168 -1.32 77.22 38.47
C SER A 168 -1.54 76.84 37.00
N GLN A 169 -0.60 77.20 36.13
CA GLN A 169 -0.68 76.88 34.71
C GLN A 169 -0.80 75.36 34.49
N ASN A 170 -1.78 74.95 33.70
CA ASN A 170 -2.04 73.56 33.33
C ASN A 170 -2.84 73.52 32.00
N GLU A 171 -2.94 72.37 31.36
CA GLU A 171 -3.59 72.25 30.04
C GLU A 171 -5.08 71.90 30.08
N HIS A 172 -5.56 71.28 31.16
CA HIS A 172 -6.88 70.63 31.20
C HIS A 172 -7.93 71.42 31.96
N PHE A 173 -7.53 72.28 32.91
CA PHE A 173 -8.42 72.95 33.84
C PHE A 173 -8.20 74.45 33.87
N SER A 174 -9.30 75.16 34.07
CA SER A 174 -9.34 76.60 34.34
C SER A 174 -10.15 76.86 35.60
N LEU A 175 -10.15 78.11 36.06
CA LEU A 175 -10.87 78.49 37.26
C LEU A 175 -12.00 79.47 36.90
N ALA A 176 -13.23 79.15 37.30
CA ALA A 176 -14.35 80.07 37.26
C ALA A 176 -14.52 80.69 38.66
N VAL A 177 -14.21 81.98 38.77
CA VAL A 177 -14.33 82.71 40.04
C VAL A 177 -15.65 83.47 40.04
N ASN A 178 -16.49 83.19 41.03
CA ASN A 178 -17.79 83.83 41.20
C ASN A 178 -17.72 84.73 42.44
N LYS A 179 -18.05 86.02 42.27
CA LYS A 179 -18.13 86.99 43.38
C LYS A 179 -19.59 87.30 43.70
N ALA A 180 -20.04 86.89 44.87
CA ALA A 180 -21.41 87.11 45.36
C ALA A 180 -21.35 87.96 46.65
N GLY A 181 -21.50 89.27 46.50
CA GLY A 181 -21.31 90.22 47.61
C GLY A 181 -19.85 90.22 48.09
N ASP A 182 -19.66 90.00 49.39
CA ASP A 182 -18.33 89.91 50.03
C ASP A 182 -17.74 88.49 49.99
N SER A 183 -18.48 87.49 49.49
CA SER A 183 -17.98 86.12 49.33
C SER A 183 -17.45 85.88 47.91
N VAL A 184 -16.25 85.32 47.82
CA VAL A 184 -15.61 84.88 46.58
C VAL A 184 -15.48 83.36 46.62
N SER A 185 -16.05 82.70 45.62
CA SER A 185 -15.97 81.25 45.44
C SER A 185 -15.28 80.92 44.12
N ALA A 186 -14.69 79.73 44.03
CA ALA A 186 -14.03 79.26 42.82
C ALA A 186 -14.46 77.84 42.48
N GLU A 187 -14.77 77.62 41.22
CA GLU A 187 -15.09 76.31 40.65
C GLU A 187 -14.00 75.93 39.65
N LEU A 188 -13.51 74.69 39.73
CA LEU A 188 -12.62 74.13 38.73
C LEU A 188 -13.43 73.77 37.49
N VAL A 189 -13.04 74.25 36.31
CA VAL A 189 -13.73 73.98 35.06
C VAL A 189 -12.83 73.17 34.13
N LEU A 190 -13.30 72.01 33.70
CA LEU A 190 -12.62 71.19 32.71
C LEU A 190 -12.68 71.86 31.33
N GLN A 191 -11.53 72.09 30.69
CA GLN A 191 -11.41 72.77 29.40
C GLN A 191 -11.09 71.80 28.25
N LYS A 192 -10.31 70.76 28.53
CA LYS A 192 -9.97 69.71 27.56
C LYS A 192 -10.38 68.36 28.12
N ALA A 193 -10.69 67.41 27.23
CA ALA A 193 -10.94 66.03 27.64
C ALA A 193 -9.75 65.48 28.44
N LEU A 194 -10.06 64.61 29.38
CA LEU A 194 -9.07 63.84 30.13
C LEU A 194 -8.85 62.51 29.42
N ASP A 195 -7.69 61.92 29.66
CA ASP A 195 -7.24 60.66 29.08
C ASP A 195 -6.31 60.06 30.14
N ARG A 196 -6.79 59.02 30.83
CA ARG A 196 -6.11 58.42 31.97
C ARG A 196 -4.85 57.69 31.49
N GLU A 197 -4.92 57.00 30.36
CA GLU A 197 -3.82 56.25 29.73
C GLU A 197 -2.63 57.17 29.43
N LYS A 198 -2.92 58.43 29.07
CA LYS A 198 -1.90 59.45 28.89
C LYS A 198 -1.45 60.10 30.19
N GLN A 199 -2.37 60.47 31.09
CA GLN A 199 -2.04 61.11 32.36
C GLN A 199 -3.08 60.84 33.46
N ALA A 200 -2.83 59.79 34.25
CA ALA A 200 -3.72 59.36 35.35
C ALA A 200 -3.83 60.34 36.54
N VAL A 201 -2.81 61.17 36.79
CA VAL A 201 -2.79 62.12 37.92
C VAL A 201 -2.32 63.50 37.48
N ILE A 202 -3.14 64.51 37.76
CA ILE A 202 -2.86 65.92 37.46
C ILE A 202 -2.76 66.68 38.79
N THR A 203 -1.60 67.28 39.04
CA THR A 203 -1.35 68.10 40.24
C THR A 203 -1.26 69.57 39.88
N MET A 204 -1.96 70.41 40.65
CA MET A 204 -2.04 71.85 40.45
C MET A 204 -1.99 72.56 41.80
N THR A 205 -1.72 73.86 41.80
CA THR A 205 -1.74 74.70 43.00
C THR A 205 -2.85 75.74 42.86
N LEU A 206 -3.79 75.72 43.79
CA LEU A 206 -4.81 76.74 43.97
C LEU A 206 -4.27 77.83 44.90
N ILE A 207 -4.37 79.08 44.48
CA ILE A 207 -3.84 80.24 45.18
C ILE A 207 -5.00 81.20 45.46
N ALA A 208 -5.31 81.45 46.72
CA ALA A 208 -6.22 82.53 47.11
C ALA A 208 -5.40 83.79 47.36
N VAL A 209 -5.85 84.94 46.85
CA VAL A 209 -5.15 86.22 46.98
C VAL A 209 -6.14 87.24 47.54
N ASP A 210 -5.75 87.95 48.59
CA ASP A 210 -6.53 89.04 49.14
C ASP A 210 -6.55 90.27 48.20
N GLY A 211 -7.37 91.28 48.52
CA GLY A 211 -7.42 92.55 47.78
C GLY A 211 -6.56 93.67 48.39
N GLY A 212 -5.75 93.35 49.40
CA GLY A 212 -4.98 94.29 50.21
C GLY A 212 -3.73 94.84 49.50
N THR A 213 -3.09 95.82 50.12
CA THR A 213 -1.85 96.43 49.62
C THR A 213 -0.81 96.54 50.74
N PRO A 214 0.25 95.70 50.76
CA PRO A 214 0.60 94.67 49.78
C PRO A 214 -0.36 93.46 49.81
N PRO A 215 -0.54 92.74 48.69
CA PRO A 215 -1.40 91.57 48.65
C PRO A 215 -0.74 90.37 49.31
N LYS A 216 -1.47 89.60 50.11
CA LYS A 216 -1.04 88.30 50.64
C LYS A 216 -1.82 87.17 49.98
N SER A 217 -1.27 85.96 50.11
CA SER A 217 -1.81 84.80 49.42
C SER A 217 -1.67 83.52 50.24
N GLY A 218 -2.71 82.69 50.17
CA GLY A 218 -2.71 81.30 50.63
C GLY A 218 -2.63 80.32 49.48
N THR A 219 -2.08 79.13 49.72
CA THR A 219 -1.98 78.07 48.69
C THR A 219 -2.53 76.74 49.19
N SER A 220 -3.18 75.99 48.31
CA SER A 220 -3.62 74.60 48.52
C SER A 220 -3.28 73.77 47.28
N GLN A 221 -2.82 72.54 47.47
CA GLN A 221 -2.52 71.63 46.36
C GLN A 221 -3.81 70.94 45.92
N LEU A 222 -4.10 70.96 44.62
CA LEU A 222 -5.15 70.16 44.00
C LEU A 222 -4.52 68.92 43.37
N ARG A 223 -5.02 67.75 43.70
CA ARG A 223 -4.64 66.48 43.08
C ARG A 223 -5.89 65.86 42.45
N VAL A 224 -5.96 65.96 41.13
CA VAL A 224 -6.99 65.29 40.34
C VAL A 224 -6.48 63.89 40.00
N THR A 225 -7.21 62.87 40.45
CA THR A 225 -7.04 61.48 40.03
C THR A 225 -8.08 61.20 38.96
N VAL A 226 -7.63 60.87 37.75
CA VAL A 226 -8.53 60.54 36.64
C VAL A 226 -9.05 59.12 36.88
N LEU A 227 -10.38 58.96 36.89
CA LEU A 227 -11.03 57.67 37.02
C LEU A 227 -11.19 57.04 35.64
N ASP A 228 -10.87 55.75 35.58
CA ASP A 228 -10.91 54.90 34.41
C ASP A 228 -12.35 54.66 33.92
N ASN A 229 -12.52 54.71 32.60
CA ASN A 229 -13.70 54.31 31.87
C ASN A 229 -13.30 53.25 30.85
N ASN A 230 -14.17 52.27 30.59
CA ASN A 230 -13.92 51.26 29.56
C ASN A 230 -14.06 51.88 28.15
N ASP A 231 -13.03 52.55 27.66
CA ASP A 231 -13.01 53.24 26.36
C ASP A 231 -11.94 52.71 25.40
N ASN A 232 -11.03 51.85 25.87
CA ASN A 232 -10.16 51.05 25.03
C ASN A 232 -10.75 49.65 24.84
N ILE A 233 -10.49 49.06 23.67
CA ILE A 233 -10.86 47.67 23.38
C ILE A 233 -9.63 46.78 23.56
N PRO A 234 -9.79 45.48 23.86
CA PRO A 234 -8.69 44.55 23.79
C PRO A 234 -8.07 44.52 22.38
N ILE A 235 -6.74 44.49 22.25
CA ILE A 235 -6.06 44.44 20.96
C ILE A 235 -5.17 43.21 20.90
N PHE A 236 -5.43 42.32 19.92
CA PHE A 236 -4.57 41.17 19.65
C PHE A 236 -3.21 41.60 19.08
N SER A 237 -2.16 40.86 19.43
CA SER A 237 -0.81 41.09 18.90
C SER A 237 -0.74 40.86 17.39
N GLU A 238 -1.54 39.93 16.86
CA GLU A 238 -1.67 39.65 15.43
C GLU A 238 -3.14 39.52 15.03
N SER A 239 -3.48 39.96 13.82
CA SER A 239 -4.82 39.79 13.24
C SER A 239 -5.06 38.40 12.65
N LEU A 240 -3.99 37.66 12.35
CA LEU A 240 -4.01 36.28 11.86
C LEU A 240 -2.78 35.52 12.35
N TYR A 241 -2.99 34.54 13.21
CA TYR A 241 -1.97 33.59 13.62
C TYR A 241 -1.95 32.39 12.68
N LYS A 242 -0.75 31.85 12.41
CA LYS A 242 -0.59 30.61 11.61
C LYS A 242 0.24 29.61 12.39
N THR A 243 -0.24 28.37 12.46
CA THR A 243 0.46 27.28 13.13
C THR A 243 0.20 25.96 12.41
N LYS A 244 1.02 24.96 12.72
CA LYS A 244 0.92 23.61 12.18
C LYS A 244 0.73 22.65 13.34
N ILE A 245 -0.13 21.65 13.16
CA ILE A 245 -0.30 20.54 14.10
C ILE A 245 -0.30 19.24 13.33
N THR A 246 0.29 18.19 13.89
CA THR A 246 0.15 16.86 13.28
C THR A 246 -1.25 16.33 13.54
N GLU A 247 -1.79 15.56 12.62
CA GLU A 247 -2.92 14.72 12.97
C GLU A 247 -2.55 13.72 14.07
N ASN A 248 -3.55 13.04 14.65
CA ASN A 248 -3.36 12.15 15.79
C ASN A 248 -2.71 12.83 17.01
N ALA A 249 -2.70 14.17 17.07
CA ALA A 249 -2.22 14.92 18.22
C ALA A 249 -2.99 14.51 19.49
N ARG A 250 -2.26 14.30 20.58
CA ARG A 250 -2.86 13.88 21.86
C ARG A 250 -3.78 14.97 22.39
N LEU A 251 -4.86 14.56 23.03
CA LEU A 251 -5.73 15.47 23.78
C LEU A 251 -4.90 16.25 24.82
N GLY A 252 -5.18 17.56 24.92
CA GLY A 252 -4.45 18.52 25.74
C GLY A 252 -3.17 19.09 25.11
N THR A 253 -2.80 18.68 23.89
CA THR A 253 -1.65 19.28 23.18
C THR A 253 -1.90 20.77 22.92
N THR A 254 -0.92 21.61 23.26
CA THR A 254 -0.98 23.05 22.98
C THR A 254 -0.76 23.32 21.50
N VAL A 255 -1.71 24.02 20.88
CA VAL A 255 -1.69 24.39 19.46
C VAL A 255 -0.94 25.70 19.25
N ILE A 256 -1.34 26.73 20.00
CA ILE A 256 -0.76 28.07 20.00
C ILE A 256 -1.26 28.87 21.20
N VAL A 257 -0.56 29.92 21.57
CA VAL A 257 -1.00 30.91 22.56
C VAL A 257 -1.31 32.22 21.84
N VAL A 258 -2.54 32.70 21.95
CA VAL A 258 -2.92 34.03 21.47
C VAL A 258 -2.78 35.06 22.59
N ARG A 259 -2.46 36.31 22.23
CA ARG A 259 -2.25 37.36 23.22
C ARG A 259 -2.90 38.66 22.78
N ALA A 260 -3.80 39.16 23.62
CA ALA A 260 -4.37 40.49 23.54
C ALA A 260 -3.91 41.36 24.72
N THR A 261 -3.94 42.67 24.53
CA THR A 261 -3.61 43.68 25.54
C THR A 261 -4.69 44.75 25.55
N ASP A 262 -5.04 45.24 26.73
CA ASP A 262 -5.99 46.31 26.95
C ASP A 262 -5.29 47.43 27.76
N ALA A 263 -5.59 48.69 27.45
CA ALA A 263 -4.91 49.84 28.02
C ALA A 263 -5.55 50.35 29.33
N ASP A 264 -6.79 49.92 29.61
CA ASP A 264 -7.59 50.41 30.74
C ASP A 264 -7.08 49.87 32.10
N GLU A 265 -7.76 50.18 33.21
CA GLU A 265 -7.36 49.76 34.56
C GLU A 265 -8.33 48.76 35.21
N GLY A 266 -7.74 47.79 35.93
CA GLY A 266 -8.52 46.86 36.75
C GLY A 266 -9.40 45.93 35.91
N PRO A 267 -10.73 45.85 36.17
CA PRO A 267 -11.62 44.97 35.42
C PRO A 267 -11.77 45.38 33.94
N ASN A 268 -11.56 46.67 33.61
CA ASN A 268 -11.64 47.15 32.24
C ASN A 268 -10.45 46.66 31.39
N SER A 269 -9.32 46.30 32.00
CA SER A 269 -8.21 45.64 31.29
C SER A 269 -8.07 44.14 31.53
N GLU A 270 -8.97 43.52 32.30
CA GLU A 270 -8.95 42.08 32.53
C GLU A 270 -9.60 41.32 31.36
N ILE A 271 -8.76 40.75 30.50
CA ILE A 271 -9.19 40.06 29.28
C ILE A 271 -9.61 38.61 29.56
N VAL A 272 -10.74 38.22 28.98
CA VAL A 272 -11.24 36.85 28.92
C VAL A 272 -11.28 36.39 27.46
N TYR A 273 -10.57 35.32 27.16
CA TYR A 273 -10.53 34.70 25.84
C TYR A 273 -11.64 33.67 25.66
N SER A 274 -12.20 33.60 24.46
CA SER A 274 -13.18 32.58 24.08
C SER A 274 -13.10 32.23 22.59
N LEU A 275 -13.58 31.03 22.24
CA LEU A 275 -13.77 30.65 20.85
C LEU A 275 -15.20 31.01 20.43
N ARG A 276 -15.34 31.66 19.28
CA ARG A 276 -16.65 32.06 18.77
C ARG A 276 -17.45 30.82 18.40
N SER A 277 -18.69 30.71 18.88
CA SER A 277 -19.54 29.53 18.66
C SER A 277 -20.29 29.52 17.33
N LYS A 278 -20.69 30.68 16.82
CA LYS A 278 -21.50 30.76 15.59
C LYS A 278 -20.73 30.27 14.36
N ASP A 279 -21.27 29.24 13.69
CA ASP A 279 -20.74 28.59 12.48
C ASP A 279 -19.36 27.92 12.69
N GLN A 280 -19.07 27.50 13.93
CA GLN A 280 -17.78 26.95 14.36
C GLN A 280 -17.92 25.68 15.22
N ASP A 281 -19.05 24.97 15.16
CA ASP A 281 -19.30 23.77 15.97
C ASP A 281 -18.19 22.72 15.81
N HIS A 282 -17.79 22.44 14.55
CA HIS A 282 -16.68 21.54 14.22
C HIS A 282 -15.31 21.97 14.81
N VAL A 283 -15.14 23.26 15.14
CA VAL A 283 -13.94 23.77 15.81
C VAL A 283 -14.06 23.59 17.33
N LEU A 284 -15.24 23.82 17.91
CA LEU A 284 -15.50 23.66 19.35
C LEU A 284 -15.48 22.19 19.83
N ASP A 285 -15.70 21.26 18.90
CA ASP A 285 -15.57 19.82 19.14
C ASP A 285 -14.10 19.39 19.24
N ILE A 286 -13.21 20.09 18.52
CA ILE A 286 -11.80 19.69 18.35
C ILE A 286 -10.84 20.55 19.18
N PHE A 287 -11.15 21.83 19.40
CA PHE A 287 -10.30 22.79 20.08
C PHE A 287 -11.02 23.46 21.24
N GLU A 288 -10.26 23.82 22.26
CA GLU A 288 -10.70 24.66 23.36
C GLU A 288 -9.66 25.75 23.64
N ILE A 289 -10.08 26.82 24.32
CA ILE A 289 -9.19 27.91 24.73
C ILE A 289 -9.30 28.13 26.23
N GLU A 290 -8.16 28.26 26.90
CA GLU A 290 -8.12 28.62 28.30
C GLU A 290 -8.45 30.13 28.47
N PRO A 291 -9.52 30.48 29.21
CA PRO A 291 -10.05 31.85 29.21
C PRO A 291 -9.11 32.94 29.74
N HIS A 292 -8.12 32.60 30.55
CA HIS A 292 -7.22 33.57 31.19
C HIS A 292 -5.85 33.68 30.53
N THR A 293 -5.39 32.62 29.87
CA THR A 293 -4.04 32.54 29.31
C THR A 293 -4.02 32.69 27.79
N GLY A 294 -5.17 32.48 27.13
CA GLY A 294 -5.27 32.49 25.67
C GLY A 294 -4.61 31.26 25.01
N VAL A 295 -4.33 30.20 25.78
CA VAL A 295 -3.75 28.96 25.28
C VAL A 295 -4.85 28.14 24.59
N ILE A 296 -4.65 27.82 23.31
CA ILE A 296 -5.55 26.93 22.55
C ILE A 296 -5.00 25.50 22.62
N THR A 297 -5.83 24.55 23.05
CA THR A 297 -5.49 23.13 23.19
C THR A 297 -6.40 22.24 22.35
N VAL A 298 -5.90 21.04 22.05
CA VAL A 298 -6.67 19.98 21.39
C VAL A 298 -7.60 19.30 22.38
N LYS A 299 -8.89 19.28 22.08
CA LYS A 299 -9.97 18.65 22.86
C LYS A 299 -10.54 17.41 22.18
N GLY A 300 -10.50 17.34 20.85
CA GLY A 300 -10.99 16.23 20.04
C GLY A 300 -9.93 15.66 19.08
N ASN A 301 -10.32 14.63 18.34
CA ASN A 301 -9.43 13.99 17.37
C ASN A 301 -9.25 14.87 16.12
N ILE A 302 -8.02 14.91 15.60
CA ILE A 302 -7.66 15.61 14.37
C ILE A 302 -7.26 14.54 13.36
N ASP A 303 -7.91 14.56 12.21
CA ASP A 303 -7.76 13.63 11.09
C ASP A 303 -7.52 14.48 9.82
N PHE A 304 -6.39 14.25 9.14
CA PHE A 304 -5.98 14.99 7.96
C PHE A 304 -6.86 14.66 6.74
N GLU A 305 -7.26 13.40 6.58
CA GLU A 305 -8.14 12.89 5.53
C GLU A 305 -9.53 13.53 5.61
N GLU A 306 -10.01 13.81 6.83
CA GLU A 306 -11.27 14.55 7.02
C GLU A 306 -11.10 16.05 6.75
N ARG A 307 -10.11 16.70 7.39
CA ARG A 307 -9.97 18.16 7.33
C ARG A 307 -8.52 18.64 7.46
N ARG A 308 -7.97 19.08 6.34
CA ARG A 308 -6.56 19.52 6.21
C ARG A 308 -6.21 20.83 6.93
N ALA A 309 -7.20 21.65 7.29
CA ALA A 309 -6.97 22.92 7.96
C ALA A 309 -8.19 23.41 8.73
N PHE A 310 -7.95 24.20 9.78
CA PHE A 310 -8.98 24.85 10.59
C PHE A 310 -8.78 26.37 10.59
N GLU A 311 -9.85 27.12 10.39
CA GLU A 311 -9.91 28.56 10.69
C GLU A 311 -10.63 28.73 12.03
N ILE A 312 -9.87 28.96 13.09
CA ILE A 312 -10.40 29.20 14.44
C ILE A 312 -10.60 30.71 14.61
N ARG A 313 -11.80 31.11 15.03
CA ARG A 313 -12.11 32.51 15.34
C ARG A 313 -12.08 32.74 16.84
N VAL A 314 -11.13 33.55 17.28
CA VAL A 314 -10.89 33.85 18.70
C VAL A 314 -11.44 35.22 19.02
N GLU A 315 -12.06 35.33 20.19
CA GLU A 315 -12.57 36.56 20.76
C GLU A 315 -11.87 36.84 22.09
N ALA A 316 -11.44 38.08 22.28
CA ALA A 316 -10.95 38.61 23.56
C ALA A 316 -11.94 39.69 24.01
N SER A 317 -12.54 39.52 25.18
CA SER A 317 -13.46 40.47 25.80
C SER A 317 -12.88 40.94 27.11
N ASP A 318 -12.91 42.25 27.37
CA ASP A 318 -12.64 42.77 28.71
C ASP A 318 -13.79 42.41 29.68
N ARG A 319 -13.64 42.79 30.96
CA ARG A 319 -14.69 42.69 31.99
C ARG A 319 -15.31 44.04 32.36
N GLY A 320 -15.17 45.03 31.48
CA GLY A 320 -15.78 46.33 31.63
C GLY A 320 -17.31 46.29 31.54
N GLN A 321 -17.96 47.40 31.87
CA GLN A 321 -19.43 47.54 31.79
C GLN A 321 -19.79 48.83 31.02
N PRO A 322 -20.26 48.73 29.76
CA PRO A 322 -20.41 47.50 28.96
C PRO A 322 -19.06 46.88 28.56
N PRO A 323 -18.99 45.56 28.34
CA PRO A 323 -17.76 44.92 27.91
C PRO A 323 -17.44 45.25 26.44
N MET A 324 -16.16 45.39 26.11
CA MET A 324 -15.70 45.52 24.73
C MET A 324 -14.92 44.28 24.28
N SER A 325 -15.16 43.89 23.03
CA SER A 325 -14.57 42.68 22.44
C SER A 325 -13.76 43.01 21.19
N ALA A 326 -12.70 42.24 20.97
CA ALA A 326 -11.97 42.18 19.71
C ALA A 326 -11.86 40.74 19.20
N HIS A 327 -11.52 40.62 17.92
CA HIS A 327 -11.46 39.33 17.23
C HIS A 327 -10.12 39.13 16.51
N SER A 328 -9.66 37.89 16.48
CA SER A 328 -8.53 37.44 15.67
C SER A 328 -8.81 36.06 15.08
N LYS A 329 -8.01 35.66 14.08
CA LYS A 329 -8.10 34.35 13.44
C LYS A 329 -6.84 33.54 13.71
N VAL A 330 -7.00 32.24 13.88
CA VAL A 330 -5.90 31.27 13.91
C VAL A 330 -6.12 30.26 12.80
N LEU A 331 -5.20 30.21 11.84
CA LEU A 331 -5.18 29.20 10.79
C LEU A 331 -4.26 28.06 11.23
N VAL A 332 -4.86 26.90 11.46
CA VAL A 332 -4.16 25.67 11.84
C VAL A 332 -4.07 24.78 10.61
N GLU A 333 -2.86 24.52 10.13
CA GLU A 333 -2.58 23.56 9.07
C GLU A 333 -2.33 22.18 9.69
N VAL A 334 -3.07 21.17 9.27
CA VAL A 334 -2.87 19.80 9.72
C VAL A 334 -1.76 19.16 8.88
N LEU A 335 -0.78 18.57 9.54
CA LEU A 335 0.29 17.80 8.92
C LEU A 335 -0.10 16.34 8.88
N ASP A 336 -0.12 15.82 7.65
CA ASP A 336 -0.32 14.42 7.29
C ASP A 336 0.79 13.53 7.88
N LEU A 337 0.38 12.47 8.58
CA LEU A 337 1.19 11.38 9.08
C LEU A 337 0.81 10.11 8.31
N ASN A 338 1.79 9.22 8.13
CA ASN A 338 1.57 7.96 7.43
C ASN A 338 0.81 6.97 8.33
N ASP A 339 -0.52 7.08 8.39
CA ASP A 339 -1.38 6.27 9.24
C ASP A 339 -2.41 5.43 8.47
N ASN A 340 -2.55 5.63 7.15
CA ASN A 340 -3.29 4.75 6.27
C ASN A 340 -2.33 3.84 5.49
N ALA A 341 -2.61 2.53 5.50
CA ALA A 341 -1.90 1.61 4.63
C ALA A 341 -2.53 1.61 3.22
N PRO A 342 -1.75 1.36 2.16
CA PRO A 342 -2.28 1.24 0.81
C PRO A 342 -3.41 0.19 0.73
N ASP A 343 -4.50 0.45 0.04
CA ASP A 343 -5.58 -0.52 -0.18
C ASP A 343 -5.49 -1.12 -1.59
N VAL A 344 -5.34 -2.45 -1.68
CA VAL A 344 -5.21 -3.18 -2.95
C VAL A 344 -6.56 -3.80 -3.31
N THR A 345 -7.20 -3.23 -4.32
CA THR A 345 -8.53 -3.64 -4.79
C THR A 345 -8.45 -4.30 -6.16
N VAL A 346 -9.05 -5.49 -6.30
CA VAL A 346 -9.14 -6.21 -7.57
C VAL A 346 -10.53 -5.97 -8.15
N THR A 347 -10.63 -5.16 -9.20
CA THR A 347 -11.92 -4.69 -9.75
C THR A 347 -12.52 -5.64 -10.78
N SER A 348 -11.67 -6.34 -11.54
CA SER A 348 -12.08 -7.31 -12.54
C SER A 348 -11.08 -8.44 -12.55
N ILE A 349 -11.54 -9.69 -12.42
CA ILE A 349 -10.70 -10.88 -12.39
C ILE A 349 -11.28 -11.96 -13.32
N ARG A 350 -10.43 -12.56 -14.14
CA ARG A 350 -10.70 -13.82 -14.83
C ARG A 350 -10.18 -14.95 -13.96
N HIS A 351 -11.09 -15.67 -13.31
CA HIS A 351 -10.72 -16.79 -12.44
C HIS A 351 -10.08 -17.96 -13.18
N THR A 352 -10.37 -18.12 -14.47
CA THR A 352 -9.88 -19.22 -15.29
C THR A 352 -9.13 -18.70 -16.52
N ILE A 353 -7.94 -19.23 -16.77
CA ILE A 353 -7.08 -18.89 -17.92
C ILE A 353 -6.61 -20.16 -18.60
N ARG A 354 -6.69 -20.20 -19.92
CA ARG A 354 -6.18 -21.33 -20.71
C ARG A 354 -4.66 -21.44 -20.62
N GLU A 355 -4.13 -22.65 -20.57
CA GLU A 355 -2.67 -22.83 -20.53
C GLU A 355 -1.97 -22.35 -21.81
N ASP A 356 -2.67 -22.44 -22.96
CA ASP A 356 -2.22 -21.89 -24.25
C ASP A 356 -2.28 -20.35 -24.35
N ALA A 357 -2.59 -19.65 -23.25
CA ALA A 357 -2.69 -18.20 -23.25
C ALA A 357 -1.34 -17.53 -23.55
N ALA A 358 -1.33 -16.69 -24.59
CA ALA A 358 -0.14 -15.95 -24.98
C ALA A 358 0.30 -14.96 -23.89
N ALA A 359 1.62 -14.73 -23.80
CA ALA A 359 2.18 -13.68 -22.95
C ALA A 359 1.57 -12.31 -23.30
N GLY A 360 1.18 -11.55 -22.28
CA GLY A 360 0.43 -10.30 -22.40
C GLY A 360 -1.10 -10.46 -22.26
N THR A 361 -1.61 -11.67 -22.09
CA THR A 361 -3.05 -11.86 -21.79
C THR A 361 -3.39 -11.27 -20.42
N VAL A 362 -4.40 -10.38 -20.37
CA VAL A 362 -4.86 -9.74 -19.13
C VAL A 362 -5.70 -10.71 -18.30
N VAL A 363 -5.28 -10.90 -17.05
CA VAL A 363 -5.94 -11.74 -16.03
C VAL A 363 -6.87 -10.91 -15.17
N ALA A 364 -6.36 -9.83 -14.61
CA ALA A 364 -7.09 -9.00 -13.66
C ALA A 364 -6.66 -7.53 -13.75
N LEU A 365 -7.56 -6.64 -13.31
CA LEU A 365 -7.29 -5.23 -13.11
C LEU A 365 -7.20 -4.95 -11.61
N VAL A 366 -6.09 -4.34 -11.21
CA VAL A 366 -5.74 -4.08 -9.81
C VAL A 366 -5.57 -2.59 -9.62
N SER A 367 -6.27 -2.01 -8.65
CA SER A 367 -6.13 -0.62 -8.24
C SER A 367 -5.55 -0.57 -6.83
N VAL A 368 -4.55 0.30 -6.63
CA VAL A 368 -3.97 0.53 -5.31
C VAL A 368 -4.20 1.97 -4.91
N LEU A 369 -4.92 2.19 -3.82
CA LEU A 369 -5.28 3.52 -3.35
C LEU A 369 -4.81 3.71 -1.92
N ASP A 370 -4.06 4.76 -1.70
CA ASP A 370 -3.68 5.21 -0.37
C ASP A 370 -4.42 6.53 -0.07
N LYS A 371 -4.89 6.68 1.16
CA LYS A 371 -5.65 7.87 1.57
C LYS A 371 -4.72 9.02 1.94
N ASP A 372 -3.51 8.69 2.36
CA ASP A 372 -2.52 9.68 2.73
C ASP A 372 -2.08 10.49 1.50
N SER A 373 -1.46 11.65 1.72
CA SER A 373 -1.01 12.56 0.68
C SER A 373 0.51 12.63 0.57
N GLY A 374 0.99 13.18 -0.56
CA GLY A 374 2.42 13.38 -0.78
C GLY A 374 3.19 12.05 -0.89
N LYS A 375 4.23 11.90 -0.07
CA LYS A 375 5.05 10.67 -0.05
C LYS A 375 4.37 9.51 0.70
N ASN A 376 3.53 9.84 1.68
CA ASN A 376 2.78 8.87 2.46
C ASN A 376 1.79 8.14 1.53
N GLY A 377 1.08 8.87 0.68
CA GLY A 377 0.20 8.27 -0.33
C GLY A 377 0.87 7.68 -1.59
N GLU A 378 2.20 7.71 -1.72
CA GLU A 378 2.89 7.21 -2.92
C GLU A 378 3.22 5.73 -2.77
N VAL A 379 2.63 4.88 -3.63
CA VAL A 379 2.69 3.43 -3.49
C VAL A 379 3.68 2.78 -4.46
N ARG A 380 4.34 1.71 -4.00
CA ARG A 380 5.15 0.78 -4.78
C ARG A 380 4.54 -0.61 -4.69
N VAL A 381 4.19 -1.16 -5.85
CA VAL A 381 3.51 -2.46 -5.94
C VAL A 381 4.44 -3.48 -6.57
N GLN A 382 4.43 -4.72 -6.04
CA GLN A 382 5.21 -5.83 -6.56
C GLN A 382 4.54 -7.19 -6.29
N ILE A 383 4.88 -8.18 -7.11
CA ILE A 383 4.59 -9.59 -6.85
C ILE A 383 5.85 -10.16 -6.19
N ILE A 384 5.71 -10.79 -5.01
CA ILE A 384 6.87 -11.32 -4.26
C ILE A 384 7.33 -12.68 -4.79
N GLN A 385 6.41 -13.47 -5.30
CA GLN A 385 6.66 -14.85 -5.73
C GLN A 385 7.18 -14.89 -7.17
N GLU A 386 8.05 -15.86 -7.48
CA GLU A 386 8.44 -16.16 -8.87
C GLU A 386 7.33 -16.97 -9.55
N VAL A 387 6.40 -16.25 -10.19
CA VAL A 387 5.26 -16.81 -10.91
C VAL A 387 5.26 -16.30 -12.35
N PRO A 388 4.63 -17.02 -13.32
CA PRO A 388 4.59 -16.61 -14.73
C PRO A 388 3.63 -15.44 -14.99
N PHE A 389 3.46 -14.54 -14.03
CA PHE A 389 2.62 -13.36 -14.10
C PHE A 389 3.43 -12.09 -13.80
N LYS A 390 3.04 -10.98 -14.42
CA LYS A 390 3.62 -9.66 -14.15
C LYS A 390 2.54 -8.62 -13.93
N LEU A 391 2.86 -7.60 -13.13
CA LEU A 391 2.06 -6.38 -13.06
C LEU A 391 2.63 -5.36 -14.04
N GLU A 392 1.77 -4.83 -14.90
CA GLU A 392 2.09 -3.70 -15.76
C GLU A 392 1.29 -2.48 -15.33
N THR A 393 1.99 -1.36 -15.17
CA THR A 393 1.37 -0.10 -14.77
C THR A 393 0.63 0.51 -15.96
N ASN A 394 -0.69 0.70 -15.83
CA ASN A 394 -1.50 1.35 -16.85
C ASN A 394 -1.47 2.88 -16.67
N TYR A 395 -2.03 3.36 -15.56
CA TYR A 395 -2.16 4.79 -15.24
C TYR A 395 -2.06 5.00 -13.74
N ARG A 396 -1.06 5.77 -13.29
CA ARG A 396 -0.79 6.02 -11.86
C ARG A 396 -0.76 4.71 -11.07
N ASN A 397 -1.74 4.50 -10.18
CA ASN A 397 -1.82 3.35 -9.29
C ASN A 397 -2.81 2.27 -9.79
N TYR A 398 -3.10 2.25 -11.09
CA TYR A 398 -3.88 1.20 -11.75
C TYR A 398 -2.96 0.28 -12.54
N TYR A 399 -3.09 -1.02 -12.32
CA TYR A 399 -2.24 -2.06 -12.85
C TYR A 399 -3.05 -3.15 -13.57
N SER A 400 -2.47 -3.71 -14.62
CA SER A 400 -2.94 -4.94 -15.27
C SER A 400 -2.08 -6.10 -14.81
N LEU A 401 -2.71 -7.14 -14.26
CA LEU A 401 -2.06 -8.43 -14.03
C LEU A 401 -2.09 -9.22 -15.34
N LEU A 402 -0.92 -9.56 -15.86
CA LEU A 402 -0.73 -10.16 -17.17
C LEU A 402 0.03 -11.48 -17.07
N VAL A 403 -0.24 -12.39 -18.00
CA VAL A 403 0.61 -13.56 -18.25
C VAL A 403 1.95 -13.10 -18.80
N ASN A 404 3.07 -13.57 -18.25
CA ASN A 404 4.43 -13.21 -18.64
C ASN A 404 5.24 -14.40 -19.18
N GLY A 405 4.90 -15.62 -18.77
CA GLY A 405 5.55 -16.86 -19.21
C GLY A 405 4.53 -17.88 -19.70
N PRO A 406 4.98 -19.01 -20.25
CA PRO A 406 4.10 -20.12 -20.60
C PRO A 406 3.40 -20.65 -19.35
N LEU A 407 2.14 -21.06 -19.53
CA LEU A 407 1.35 -21.76 -18.52
C LEU A 407 1.23 -23.22 -18.97
N ASP A 408 1.21 -24.13 -18.00
CA ASP A 408 1.12 -25.58 -18.20
C ASP A 408 0.35 -26.13 -17.01
N ARG A 409 -0.85 -26.66 -17.27
CA ARG A 409 -1.80 -27.13 -16.26
C ARG A 409 -1.35 -28.47 -15.67
N GLU A 410 -0.75 -29.34 -16.46
CA GLU A 410 -0.19 -30.63 -16.04
C GLU A 410 0.93 -30.42 -15.01
N SER A 411 1.70 -29.33 -15.16
CA SER A 411 2.69 -28.90 -14.18
C SER A 411 2.06 -28.21 -12.96
N VAL A 412 1.28 -27.13 -13.18
CA VAL A 412 0.66 -26.34 -12.11
C VAL A 412 -0.75 -25.89 -12.52
N SER A 413 -1.76 -26.45 -11.87
CA SER A 413 -3.16 -26.16 -12.18
C SER A 413 -3.73 -24.89 -11.54
N GLU A 414 -3.13 -24.39 -10.44
CA GLU A 414 -3.61 -23.20 -9.74
C GLU A 414 -2.46 -22.32 -9.23
N TYR A 415 -2.59 -21.01 -9.45
CA TYR A 415 -1.64 -20.00 -8.99
C TYR A 415 -2.29 -19.04 -8.00
N ASN A 416 -1.66 -18.86 -6.83
CA ASN A 416 -2.06 -17.89 -5.82
C ASN A 416 -1.11 -16.68 -5.84
N VAL A 417 -1.39 -15.72 -6.71
CA VAL A 417 -0.51 -14.57 -6.92
C VAL A 417 -0.69 -13.56 -5.80
N THR A 418 0.32 -13.42 -4.94
CA THR A 418 0.33 -12.40 -3.87
C THR A 418 0.89 -11.08 -4.39
N ILE A 419 0.04 -10.07 -4.39
CA ILE A 419 0.38 -8.68 -4.72
C ILE A 419 0.61 -7.94 -3.41
N VAL A 420 1.75 -7.26 -3.31
CA VAL A 420 2.11 -6.46 -2.14
C VAL A 420 2.30 -5.01 -2.55
N ALA A 421 1.58 -4.12 -1.87
CA ALA A 421 1.72 -2.68 -2.00
C ALA A 421 2.38 -2.12 -0.74
N ASN A 422 3.43 -1.33 -0.93
CA ASN A 422 4.11 -0.61 0.14
C ASN A 422 4.03 0.88 -0.16
N ASP A 423 3.68 1.71 0.82
CA ASP A 423 3.82 3.15 0.68
C ASP A 423 5.29 3.60 0.74
N LYS A 424 5.53 4.90 0.59
CA LYS A 424 6.84 5.55 0.78
C LYS A 424 6.89 6.41 2.05
N GLY A 425 5.97 6.17 2.98
CA GLY A 425 5.94 6.82 4.27
C GLY A 425 7.08 6.38 5.19
N SER A 426 7.15 7.00 6.38
CA SER A 426 8.10 6.63 7.42
C SER A 426 7.41 6.62 8.79
N PRO A 427 7.12 5.44 9.39
CA PRO A 427 7.43 4.09 8.90
C PRO A 427 6.63 3.73 7.64
N THR A 428 7.15 2.82 6.82
CA THR A 428 6.42 2.32 5.64
C THR A 428 5.32 1.37 6.07
N LEU A 429 4.09 1.57 5.59
CA LEU A 429 2.98 0.62 5.75
C LEU A 429 2.79 -0.20 4.47
N SER A 430 2.26 -1.41 4.64
CA SER A 430 2.08 -2.34 3.54
C SER A 430 0.78 -3.12 3.65
N SER A 431 0.27 -3.52 2.49
CA SER A 431 -0.89 -4.38 2.37
C SER A 431 -0.66 -5.46 1.33
N THR A 432 -1.36 -6.56 1.51
CA THR A 432 -1.23 -7.75 0.68
C THR A 432 -2.61 -8.20 0.20
N SER A 433 -2.70 -8.55 -1.07
CA SER A 433 -3.88 -9.16 -1.67
C SER A 433 -3.48 -10.41 -2.46
N VAL A 434 -4.27 -11.47 -2.36
CA VAL A 434 -4.01 -12.74 -3.04
C VAL A 434 -5.04 -12.94 -4.14
N VAL A 435 -4.56 -13.19 -5.36
CA VAL A 435 -5.36 -13.45 -6.54
C VAL A 435 -5.21 -14.92 -6.93
N SER A 436 -6.26 -15.70 -6.74
CA SER A 436 -6.30 -17.12 -7.13
C SER A 436 -6.73 -17.26 -8.59
N ILE A 437 -5.87 -17.89 -9.39
CA ILE A 437 -6.03 -18.08 -10.84
C ILE A 437 -5.96 -19.58 -11.11
N ASN A 438 -7.03 -20.12 -11.67
CA ASN A 438 -7.10 -21.50 -12.11
C ASN A 438 -6.70 -21.61 -13.59
N VAL A 439 -5.83 -22.56 -13.91
CA VAL A 439 -5.44 -22.84 -15.29
C VAL A 439 -6.44 -23.84 -15.88
N SER A 440 -7.08 -23.47 -16.98
CA SER A 440 -8.02 -24.33 -17.70
C SER A 440 -7.30 -25.12 -18.78
N ASP A 441 -7.64 -26.40 -18.82
CA ASP A 441 -7.12 -27.43 -19.71
C ASP A 441 -7.33 -27.14 -21.20
N VAL A 442 -6.32 -27.49 -21.99
CA VAL A 442 -6.26 -27.46 -23.46
C VAL A 442 -5.72 -28.80 -23.92
N ASN A 443 -6.32 -29.37 -24.97
CA ASN A 443 -5.93 -30.68 -25.47
C ASN A 443 -4.57 -30.62 -26.20
N ASP A 444 -3.46 -30.70 -25.47
CA ASP A 444 -2.10 -30.63 -26.01
C ASP A 444 -1.25 -31.88 -25.73
N ASN A 445 -1.73 -32.81 -24.89
CA ASN A 445 -1.10 -34.11 -24.68
C ASN A 445 -1.88 -35.23 -25.39
N PRO A 446 -1.27 -35.98 -26.33
CA PRO A 446 -1.92 -37.16 -26.88
C PRO A 446 -1.95 -38.32 -25.87
N PRO A 447 -2.96 -39.21 -25.94
CA PRO A 447 -2.97 -40.44 -25.16
C PRO A 447 -1.69 -41.24 -25.39
N LYS A 448 -1.09 -41.79 -24.33
CA LYS A 448 0.20 -42.50 -24.42
C LYS A 448 0.09 -43.94 -23.92
N PHE A 449 0.49 -44.90 -24.76
CA PHE A 449 0.66 -46.29 -24.35
C PHE A 449 1.95 -46.47 -23.55
N SER A 450 1.94 -47.42 -22.61
CA SER A 450 3.12 -47.75 -21.78
C SER A 450 4.27 -48.35 -22.59
N GLU A 451 3.94 -49.11 -23.64
CA GLU A 451 4.89 -49.84 -24.48
C GLU A 451 4.57 -49.55 -25.97
N PRO A 452 5.58 -49.43 -26.85
CA PRO A 452 5.37 -49.15 -28.28
C PRO A 452 4.90 -50.39 -29.07
N GLU A 453 5.20 -51.58 -28.55
CA GLU A 453 4.82 -52.86 -29.12
C GLU A 453 4.39 -53.80 -28.00
N ILE A 454 3.24 -54.47 -28.18
CA ILE A 454 2.68 -55.40 -27.19
C ILE A 454 2.56 -56.77 -27.85
N SER A 455 3.30 -57.74 -27.34
CA SER A 455 3.21 -59.13 -27.80
C SER A 455 2.22 -59.91 -26.94
N VAL A 456 1.31 -60.62 -27.60
CA VAL A 456 0.29 -61.46 -26.96
C VAL A 456 0.38 -62.88 -27.49
N TYR A 457 0.30 -63.85 -26.57
CA TYR A 457 0.35 -65.27 -26.90
C TYR A 457 -1.02 -65.89 -26.71
N VAL A 458 -1.54 -66.52 -27.76
CA VAL A 458 -2.89 -67.12 -27.78
C VAL A 458 -2.75 -68.59 -28.17
N LYS A 459 -3.29 -69.50 -27.36
CA LYS A 459 -3.35 -70.91 -27.73
C LYS A 459 -4.26 -71.08 -28.94
N GLU A 460 -3.88 -71.90 -29.91
CA GLU A 460 -4.83 -72.27 -30.95
C GLU A 460 -6.04 -73.02 -30.39
N ASN A 461 -7.10 -73.15 -31.18
CA ASN A 461 -8.37 -73.76 -30.76
C ASN A 461 -9.03 -73.11 -29.52
N SER A 462 -8.54 -71.93 -29.10
CA SER A 462 -9.12 -71.16 -27.99
C SER A 462 -10.57 -70.76 -28.28
N ALA A 463 -11.40 -70.75 -27.23
CA ALA A 463 -12.81 -70.44 -27.32
C ALA A 463 -13.05 -69.05 -27.93
N VAL A 464 -14.06 -68.92 -28.79
CA VAL A 464 -14.37 -67.63 -29.43
C VAL A 464 -14.95 -66.64 -28.41
N ARG A 465 -14.76 -65.34 -28.63
CA ARG A 465 -15.29 -64.22 -27.81
C ARG A 465 -14.68 -64.11 -26.40
N HIS A 466 -13.44 -64.55 -26.22
CA HIS A 466 -12.68 -64.29 -25.00
C HIS A 466 -11.73 -63.10 -25.17
N VAL A 467 -11.41 -62.43 -24.06
CA VAL A 467 -10.43 -61.35 -24.02
C VAL A 467 -9.03 -61.94 -24.08
N ILE A 468 -8.28 -61.56 -25.12
CA ILE A 468 -6.91 -62.00 -25.38
C ILE A 468 -5.92 -61.12 -24.62
N LYS A 469 -6.15 -59.80 -24.61
CA LYS A 469 -5.32 -58.79 -23.92
C LYS A 469 -6.11 -57.50 -23.76
N SER A 470 -5.88 -56.76 -22.68
CA SER A 470 -6.37 -55.40 -22.50
C SER A 470 -5.22 -54.42 -22.73
N VAL A 471 -5.41 -53.42 -23.59
CA VAL A 471 -4.44 -52.35 -23.81
C VAL A 471 -4.89 -51.08 -23.10
N THR A 472 -3.93 -50.34 -22.55
CA THR A 472 -4.19 -49.12 -21.78
C THR A 472 -3.30 -47.99 -22.25
N ALA A 473 -3.91 -46.86 -22.57
CA ALA A 473 -3.24 -45.59 -22.79
C ALA A 473 -3.66 -44.60 -21.69
N THR A 474 -2.73 -43.76 -21.28
CA THR A 474 -2.93 -42.70 -20.30
C THR A 474 -2.75 -41.35 -20.96
N ASP A 475 -3.64 -40.43 -20.65
CA ASP A 475 -3.60 -39.06 -21.15
C ASP A 475 -3.39 -38.11 -19.95
N ALA A 476 -2.54 -37.09 -20.12
CA ALA A 476 -2.15 -36.17 -19.04
C ALA A 476 -3.19 -35.06 -18.82
N ASP A 477 -4.03 -34.80 -19.82
CA ASP A 477 -5.02 -33.73 -19.82
C ASP A 477 -6.17 -34.01 -18.84
N SER A 478 -7.19 -33.15 -18.80
CA SER A 478 -8.29 -33.24 -17.82
C SER A 478 -9.67 -33.39 -18.45
N GLY A 479 -10.55 -34.09 -17.74
CA GLY A 479 -11.96 -34.22 -18.09
C GLY A 479 -12.18 -34.94 -19.42
N GLN A 480 -12.67 -34.21 -20.42
CA GLN A 480 -12.96 -34.78 -21.74
C GLN A 480 -11.70 -34.95 -22.59
N ASN A 481 -10.69 -34.09 -22.38
CA ASN A 481 -9.42 -34.13 -23.11
C ASN A 481 -8.59 -35.36 -22.71
N SER A 482 -8.70 -35.86 -21.47
CA SER A 482 -8.07 -37.16 -21.11
C SER A 482 -8.95 -38.39 -21.30
N LYS A 483 -10.16 -38.24 -21.84
CA LYS A 483 -11.05 -39.38 -22.05
C LYS A 483 -10.65 -40.15 -23.31
N VAL A 484 -9.90 -41.23 -23.11
CA VAL A 484 -9.40 -42.10 -24.17
C VAL A 484 -10.48 -43.04 -24.71
N SER A 485 -10.50 -43.20 -26.04
CA SER A 485 -11.25 -44.20 -26.77
C SER A 485 -10.32 -45.03 -27.66
N TYR A 486 -10.53 -46.35 -27.68
CA TYR A 486 -9.70 -47.28 -28.44
C TYR A 486 -10.37 -47.69 -29.75
N SER A 487 -9.57 -47.79 -30.81
CA SER A 487 -10.02 -48.29 -32.11
C SER A 487 -8.92 -49.10 -32.78
N TYR A 488 -9.29 -50.02 -33.67
CA TYR A 488 -8.30 -50.69 -34.50
C TYR A 488 -8.02 -49.82 -35.74
N LEU A 489 -6.76 -49.69 -36.11
CA LEU A 489 -6.36 -49.00 -37.33
C LEU A 489 -6.14 -50.06 -38.43
N PRO A 490 -6.90 -50.03 -39.55
CA PRO A 490 -6.72 -51.00 -40.61
C PRO A 490 -5.32 -50.87 -41.23
N HIS A 491 -4.52 -51.93 -41.12
CA HIS A 491 -3.23 -52.02 -41.77
C HIS A 491 -3.35 -52.80 -43.09
N ASN A 492 -2.56 -52.41 -44.08
CA ASN A 492 -2.67 -52.84 -45.48
C ASN A 492 -2.06 -54.26 -45.69
N GLU A 493 -2.36 -55.20 -44.80
CA GLU A 493 -1.96 -56.61 -44.95
C GLU A 493 -3.08 -57.42 -45.62
N LYS A 494 -2.69 -58.53 -46.26
CA LYS A 494 -3.57 -59.37 -47.10
C LYS A 494 -4.74 -60.01 -46.34
N THR A 495 -4.78 -59.90 -45.02
CA THR A 495 -5.85 -60.40 -44.14
C THR A 495 -6.49 -59.23 -43.39
N PRO A 496 -7.81 -59.00 -43.55
CA PRO A 496 -8.49 -57.95 -42.79
C PRO A 496 -8.53 -58.33 -41.30
N SER A 497 -7.69 -57.70 -40.49
CA SER A 497 -7.61 -57.92 -39.03
C SER A 497 -8.97 -57.72 -38.33
N SER A 498 -9.90 -56.98 -38.95
CA SER A 498 -11.26 -56.75 -38.46
C SER A 498 -12.18 -57.98 -38.48
N SER A 499 -11.82 -59.06 -39.20
CA SER A 499 -12.55 -60.34 -39.11
C SER A 499 -12.05 -61.23 -37.98
N LEU A 500 -10.82 -61.00 -37.51
CA LEU A 500 -10.13 -61.86 -36.54
C LEU A 500 -10.42 -61.45 -35.09
N ILE A 501 -10.49 -60.13 -34.85
CA ILE A 501 -10.54 -59.55 -33.52
C ILE A 501 -11.47 -58.33 -33.48
N ASN A 502 -11.98 -58.03 -32.29
CA ASN A 502 -12.69 -56.80 -31.97
C ASN A 502 -12.02 -56.10 -30.79
N ILE A 503 -12.12 -54.78 -30.70
CA ILE A 503 -11.66 -54.01 -29.54
C ILE A 503 -12.81 -53.27 -28.90
N ASN A 504 -12.90 -53.33 -27.58
CA ASN A 504 -13.84 -52.49 -26.83
C ASN A 504 -13.30 -51.05 -26.77
N SER A 505 -14.08 -50.09 -27.27
CA SER A 505 -13.67 -48.69 -27.35
C SER A 505 -13.46 -48.03 -25.99
N ASP A 506 -14.12 -48.51 -24.94
CA ASP A 506 -14.08 -47.90 -23.62
C ASP A 506 -13.06 -48.57 -22.70
N THR A 507 -12.95 -49.91 -22.75
CA THR A 507 -12.06 -50.67 -21.86
C THR A 507 -10.70 -51.00 -22.46
N GLY A 508 -10.55 -50.97 -23.79
CA GLY A 508 -9.35 -51.41 -24.49
C GLY A 508 -9.18 -52.93 -24.53
N ASP A 509 -10.23 -53.71 -24.22
CA ASP A 509 -10.20 -55.17 -24.29
C ASP A 509 -10.20 -55.66 -25.73
N ILE A 510 -9.21 -56.47 -26.09
CA ILE A 510 -9.08 -57.12 -27.39
C ILE A 510 -9.71 -58.51 -27.30
N ILE A 511 -10.74 -58.74 -28.11
CA ILE A 511 -11.59 -59.93 -28.09
C ILE A 511 -11.41 -60.73 -29.38
N SER A 512 -11.23 -62.05 -29.28
CA SER A 512 -11.22 -62.96 -30.43
C SER A 512 -12.62 -63.08 -31.07
N LEU A 513 -12.71 -62.96 -32.39
CA LEU A 513 -13.95 -63.19 -33.14
C LEU A 513 -14.04 -64.58 -33.76
N GLN A 514 -12.93 -65.30 -33.83
CA GLN A 514 -12.83 -66.68 -34.28
C GLN A 514 -11.78 -67.45 -33.46
N SER A 515 -11.83 -68.77 -33.51
CA SER A 515 -10.73 -69.62 -33.06
C SER A 515 -9.61 -69.55 -34.09
N PHE A 516 -8.37 -69.61 -33.62
CA PHE A 516 -7.19 -69.62 -34.49
C PHE A 516 -6.71 -71.06 -34.67
N ASN A 517 -6.20 -71.37 -35.85
CA ASN A 517 -5.50 -72.61 -36.18
C ASN A 517 -4.06 -72.22 -36.53
N TYR A 518 -3.09 -72.86 -35.88
CA TYR A 518 -1.68 -72.52 -35.99
C TYR A 518 -1.09 -72.91 -37.36
N GLU A 519 -1.57 -74.00 -37.97
CA GLU A 519 -1.10 -74.51 -39.26
C GLU A 519 -1.43 -73.54 -40.41
N GLU A 520 -2.57 -72.84 -40.29
CA GLU A 520 -3.02 -71.83 -41.25
C GLU A 520 -2.44 -70.44 -40.97
N LEU A 521 -2.42 -70.00 -39.70
CA LEU A 521 -2.00 -68.66 -39.29
C LEU A 521 -1.16 -68.73 -38.01
N LYS A 522 0.15 -68.50 -38.14
CA LYS A 522 1.09 -68.56 -36.98
C LYS A 522 1.14 -67.26 -36.19
N SER A 523 0.99 -66.14 -36.87
CA SER A 523 1.01 -64.82 -36.26
C SER A 523 0.32 -63.80 -37.15
N PHE A 524 -0.16 -62.73 -36.53
CA PHE A 524 -0.63 -61.55 -37.22
C PHE A 524 -0.40 -60.32 -36.35
N GLN A 525 -0.27 -59.17 -37.01
CA GLN A 525 -0.08 -57.89 -36.35
C GLN A 525 -1.18 -56.92 -36.73
N PHE A 526 -1.53 -56.04 -35.81
CA PHE A 526 -2.45 -54.95 -36.07
C PHE A 526 -2.07 -53.76 -35.18
N LYS A 527 -2.54 -52.57 -35.56
CA LYS A 527 -2.31 -51.36 -34.79
C LYS A 527 -3.58 -50.98 -34.04
N VAL A 528 -3.43 -50.71 -32.76
CA VAL A 528 -4.49 -50.10 -31.95
C VAL A 528 -4.20 -48.60 -31.84
N GLN A 529 -5.20 -47.78 -32.11
CA GLN A 529 -5.16 -46.33 -31.93
C GLN A 529 -5.96 -45.95 -30.68
N ALA A 530 -5.31 -45.24 -29.76
CA ALA A 530 -5.97 -44.53 -28.68
C ALA A 530 -6.20 -43.08 -29.13
N THR A 531 -7.44 -42.60 -29.04
CA THR A 531 -7.82 -41.24 -29.40
C THR A 531 -8.52 -40.60 -28.22
N ASP A 532 -8.08 -39.41 -27.82
CA ASP A 532 -8.77 -38.65 -26.80
C ASP A 532 -10.15 -38.17 -27.30
N SER A 533 -10.91 -37.52 -26.41
CA SER A 533 -12.18 -36.89 -26.78
C SER A 533 -12.08 -35.37 -26.89
N GLY A 534 -10.86 -34.84 -27.03
CA GLY A 534 -10.58 -33.42 -27.16
C GLY A 534 -10.90 -32.86 -28.55
N VAL A 535 -10.80 -31.54 -28.69
CA VAL A 535 -11.06 -30.83 -29.95
C VAL A 535 -9.91 -29.84 -30.23
N PRO A 536 -9.04 -30.10 -31.23
CA PRO A 536 -9.01 -31.27 -32.11
C PRO A 536 -8.59 -32.55 -31.35
N PRO A 537 -9.05 -33.73 -31.79
CA PRO A 537 -8.68 -34.98 -31.13
C PRO A 537 -7.22 -35.33 -31.41
N LEU A 538 -6.47 -35.70 -30.38
CA LEU A 538 -5.12 -36.24 -30.51
C LEU A 538 -5.15 -37.76 -30.35
N SER A 539 -4.20 -38.43 -30.99
CA SER A 539 -4.15 -39.89 -30.97
C SER A 539 -2.72 -40.41 -31.04
N SER A 540 -2.53 -41.59 -30.46
CA SER A 540 -1.33 -42.39 -30.61
C SER A 540 -1.68 -43.82 -31.01
N ASN A 541 -0.69 -44.56 -31.48
CA ASN A 541 -0.88 -45.96 -31.83
C ASN A 541 0.16 -46.86 -31.17
N VAL A 542 -0.23 -48.11 -31.00
CA VAL A 542 0.62 -49.21 -30.52
C VAL A 542 0.46 -50.39 -31.46
N THR A 543 1.56 -51.09 -31.73
CA THR A 543 1.51 -52.32 -32.54
C THR A 543 1.28 -53.50 -31.61
N VAL A 544 0.24 -54.28 -31.88
CA VAL A 544 -0.06 -55.51 -31.14
C VAL A 544 0.30 -56.71 -32.01
N ASN A 545 1.25 -57.51 -31.53
CA ASN A 545 1.72 -58.71 -32.19
C ASN A 545 1.05 -59.92 -31.54
N VAL A 546 0.16 -60.59 -32.28
CA VAL A 546 -0.49 -61.81 -31.80
C VAL A 546 0.26 -63.01 -32.33
N LEU A 547 0.78 -63.79 -31.40
CA LEU A 547 1.53 -65.02 -31.64
C LEU A 547 0.65 -66.19 -31.23
N ILE A 548 0.32 -67.04 -32.18
CA ILE A 548 -0.50 -68.21 -31.92
C ILE A 548 0.44 -69.32 -31.45
N LEU A 549 0.08 -69.98 -30.35
CA LEU A 549 0.80 -71.11 -29.78
C LEU A 549 0.17 -72.40 -30.30
N ASP A 550 1.03 -73.24 -30.87
CA ASP A 550 0.77 -74.60 -31.31
C ASP A 550 0.34 -75.50 -30.14
N GLU A 551 -0.71 -76.29 -30.34
CA GLU A 551 -1.24 -77.34 -29.47
C GLU A 551 -1.23 -78.66 -30.27
N ASN A 552 -1.06 -79.79 -29.60
CA ASN A 552 -0.93 -81.08 -30.30
C ASN A 552 -2.31 -81.60 -30.75
N ASP A 553 -2.87 -81.06 -31.83
CA ASP A 553 -4.20 -81.39 -32.35
C ASP A 553 -4.18 -82.20 -33.66
N ASN A 554 -3.04 -82.30 -34.33
CA ASN A 554 -2.85 -83.16 -35.49
C ASN A 554 -2.08 -84.43 -35.11
N SER A 555 -2.56 -85.57 -35.59
CA SER A 555 -1.87 -86.85 -35.38
C SER A 555 -0.87 -87.14 -36.50
N PRO A 556 0.26 -87.82 -36.22
CA PRO A 556 1.24 -88.19 -37.24
C PRO A 556 0.62 -88.96 -38.40
N THR A 557 0.87 -88.55 -39.64
CA THR A 557 0.39 -89.23 -40.85
C THR A 557 1.52 -90.00 -41.53
N ILE A 558 1.31 -91.31 -41.73
CA ILE A 558 2.27 -92.18 -42.41
C ILE A 558 2.18 -91.97 -43.93
N LEU A 559 3.32 -91.81 -44.58
CA LEU A 559 3.42 -91.55 -46.01
C LEU A 559 3.45 -92.86 -46.84
N THR A 560 3.06 -92.76 -48.11
CA THR A 560 3.16 -93.85 -49.10
C THR A 560 4.60 -94.38 -49.20
N PRO A 561 4.82 -95.70 -49.38
CA PRO A 561 3.83 -96.72 -49.77
C PRO A 561 3.04 -97.33 -48.60
N TYR A 562 3.36 -96.99 -47.35
CA TYR A 562 2.81 -97.67 -46.17
C TYR A 562 1.50 -97.05 -45.63
N SER A 563 0.84 -96.19 -46.40
CA SER A 563 -0.31 -95.37 -45.98
C SER A 563 -1.69 -95.97 -46.30
N GLU A 564 -1.77 -97.03 -47.10
CA GLU A 564 -3.07 -97.63 -47.50
C GLU A 564 -3.65 -98.52 -46.37
N LEU A 565 -4.73 -98.05 -45.73
CA LEU A 565 -5.36 -98.65 -44.54
C LEU A 565 -5.94 -100.08 -44.72
N SER A 566 -5.83 -100.69 -45.89
CA SER A 566 -6.43 -102.01 -46.19
C SER A 566 -5.48 -103.04 -46.80
N SER A 567 -4.20 -102.70 -47.00
CA SER A 567 -3.18 -103.66 -47.43
C SER A 567 -2.15 -103.85 -46.34
N VAL A 568 -1.96 -105.10 -45.89
CA VAL A 568 -0.77 -105.43 -45.10
C VAL A 568 0.43 -105.28 -46.03
N ASN A 569 1.29 -104.30 -45.75
CA ASN A 569 2.45 -104.04 -46.59
C ASN A 569 3.47 -105.15 -46.35
N SER A 570 3.78 -105.91 -47.39
CA SER A 570 4.70 -107.04 -47.28
C SER A 570 6.09 -106.66 -47.76
N GLU A 571 7.08 -106.81 -46.89
CA GLU A 571 8.50 -106.61 -47.19
C GLU A 571 9.23 -107.94 -47.17
N THR A 572 10.16 -108.16 -48.10
CA THR A 572 10.88 -109.45 -48.20
C THR A 572 12.32 -109.34 -47.73
N ILE A 573 12.77 -110.28 -46.90
CA ILE A 573 14.16 -110.40 -46.47
C ILE A 573 14.75 -111.76 -46.88
N PRO A 574 16.03 -111.83 -47.29
CA PRO A 574 16.68 -113.11 -47.55
C PRO A 574 16.98 -113.84 -46.22
N TYR A 575 16.87 -115.17 -46.20
CA TYR A 575 17.27 -115.98 -45.02
C TYR A 575 18.74 -115.76 -44.63
N SER A 576 19.61 -115.40 -45.58
CA SER A 576 21.02 -115.04 -45.34
C SER A 576 21.26 -113.65 -44.76
N ALA A 577 20.20 -112.89 -44.41
CA ALA A 577 20.32 -111.55 -43.86
C ALA A 577 21.16 -111.52 -42.57
N GLU A 578 22.22 -110.70 -42.58
CA GLU A 578 23.06 -110.48 -41.40
C GLU A 578 22.38 -109.58 -40.38
N ALA A 579 22.94 -109.50 -39.16
CA ALA A 579 22.48 -108.54 -38.16
C ALA A 579 22.71 -107.11 -38.67
N GLY A 580 21.66 -106.28 -38.66
CA GLY A 580 21.69 -104.91 -39.17
C GLY A 580 21.24 -104.75 -40.62
N TYR A 581 20.79 -105.80 -41.28
CA TYR A 581 20.22 -105.76 -42.62
C TYR A 581 19.02 -104.80 -42.68
N PHE A 582 18.95 -103.96 -43.72
CA PHE A 582 17.88 -103.00 -43.94
C PHE A 582 16.64 -103.68 -44.50
N VAL A 583 15.50 -103.50 -43.84
CA VAL A 583 14.22 -104.08 -44.26
C VAL A 583 13.38 -103.03 -44.96
N ALA A 584 13.01 -101.98 -44.23
CA ALA A 584 12.13 -100.93 -44.70
C ALA A 584 12.37 -99.64 -43.93
N LYS A 585 11.84 -98.53 -44.45
CA LYS A 585 11.87 -97.22 -43.79
C LYS A 585 10.47 -96.65 -43.74
N ILE A 586 9.92 -96.54 -42.53
CA ILE A 586 8.65 -95.89 -42.28
C ILE A 586 8.89 -94.38 -42.26
N ARG A 587 8.13 -93.65 -43.08
CA ARG A 587 8.15 -92.19 -43.13
C ARG A 587 6.79 -91.69 -42.68
N ALA A 588 6.80 -90.75 -41.74
CA ALA A 588 5.61 -90.06 -41.31
C ALA A 588 5.89 -88.55 -41.26
N VAL A 589 4.83 -87.76 -41.29
CA VAL A 589 4.84 -86.31 -41.14
C VAL A 589 3.76 -85.92 -40.15
N ASP A 590 4.06 -84.90 -39.35
CA ASP A 590 3.07 -84.24 -38.51
C ASP A 590 2.83 -82.83 -39.04
N ALA A 591 1.61 -82.32 -38.89
CA ALA A 591 1.25 -80.97 -39.33
C ALA A 591 1.61 -79.90 -38.28
N ASP A 592 1.73 -80.29 -37.02
CA ASP A 592 2.01 -79.40 -35.89
C ASP A 592 3.46 -78.85 -35.95
N SER A 593 3.96 -78.20 -34.90
CA SER A 593 5.32 -77.67 -34.86
C SER A 593 6.09 -78.00 -33.58
N GLY A 594 7.42 -77.93 -33.65
CA GLY A 594 8.28 -78.17 -32.49
C GLY A 594 8.16 -79.61 -31.94
N TYR A 595 7.82 -79.75 -30.66
CA TYR A 595 7.69 -81.05 -29.99
C TYR A 595 6.45 -81.82 -30.43
N ASN A 596 5.37 -81.12 -30.78
CA ASN A 596 4.14 -81.69 -31.31
C ASN A 596 4.37 -82.35 -32.68
N ALA A 597 5.32 -81.83 -33.48
CA ALA A 597 5.74 -82.49 -34.73
C ALA A 597 6.93 -83.46 -34.60
N LEU A 598 7.48 -83.63 -33.40
CA LEU A 598 8.68 -84.44 -33.22
C LEU A 598 8.30 -85.92 -33.19
N LEU A 599 8.56 -86.62 -34.28
CA LEU A 599 8.17 -88.02 -34.43
C LEU A 599 9.15 -89.00 -33.77
N SER A 600 8.58 -89.97 -33.07
CA SER A 600 9.24 -91.10 -32.45
C SER A 600 8.66 -92.41 -32.98
N TYR A 601 9.53 -93.35 -33.35
CA TYR A 601 9.16 -94.61 -33.98
C TYR A 601 9.38 -95.77 -33.01
N HIS A 602 8.33 -96.56 -32.78
CA HIS A 602 8.34 -97.72 -31.90
C HIS A 602 7.88 -98.97 -32.64
N LEU A 603 8.56 -100.08 -32.41
CA LEU A 603 8.27 -101.37 -33.05
C LEU A 603 7.71 -102.34 -32.01
N THR A 604 6.55 -102.92 -32.30
CA THR A 604 5.93 -103.97 -31.47
C THR A 604 5.94 -105.29 -32.23
N GLU A 605 6.58 -106.30 -31.64
CA GLU A 605 6.64 -107.68 -32.15
C GLU A 605 5.74 -108.62 -31.32
N PRO A 606 5.17 -109.68 -31.91
CA PRO A 606 4.48 -110.73 -31.15
C PRO A 606 5.41 -111.39 -30.11
N LYS A 607 4.88 -111.68 -28.91
CA LYS A 607 5.65 -112.23 -27.77
C LYS A 607 6.45 -113.49 -28.17
N GLY A 608 7.78 -113.42 -28.05
CA GLY A 608 8.70 -114.54 -28.30
C GLY A 608 9.71 -114.27 -29.42
N ASN A 609 9.44 -113.28 -30.28
CA ASN A 609 10.34 -112.85 -31.35
C ASN A 609 10.98 -111.50 -31.00
N ASN A 610 12.30 -111.39 -31.24
CA ASN A 610 13.12 -110.20 -31.01
C ASN A 610 14.07 -110.06 -32.21
N LEU A 611 13.51 -110.12 -33.40
CA LEU A 611 14.29 -110.25 -34.64
C LEU A 611 14.55 -108.92 -35.32
N PHE A 612 13.73 -107.91 -35.07
CA PHE A 612 13.82 -106.62 -35.71
C PHE A 612 14.09 -105.52 -34.67
N ARG A 613 14.55 -104.39 -35.17
CA ARG A 613 14.70 -103.15 -34.42
C ARG A 613 14.35 -102.00 -35.35
N ILE A 614 13.71 -100.98 -34.79
CA ILE A 614 13.49 -99.72 -35.50
C ILE A 614 14.36 -98.62 -34.92
N GLY A 615 14.91 -97.75 -35.76
CA GLY A 615 15.56 -96.53 -35.30
C GLY A 615 14.51 -95.54 -34.80
N THR A 616 14.56 -95.18 -33.51
CA THR A 616 13.54 -94.35 -32.84
C THR A 616 13.36 -92.97 -33.45
N SER A 617 14.38 -92.41 -34.10
CA SER A 617 14.31 -91.11 -34.80
C SER A 617 14.36 -91.22 -36.32
N THR A 618 14.68 -92.40 -36.88
CA THR A 618 14.90 -92.57 -38.32
C THR A 618 13.80 -93.36 -39.02
N GLY A 619 12.99 -94.11 -38.29
CA GLY A 619 11.94 -94.99 -38.83
C GLY A 619 12.49 -96.19 -39.62
N GLU A 620 13.80 -96.47 -39.54
CA GLU A 620 14.44 -97.56 -40.29
C GLU A 620 14.34 -98.89 -39.54
N ILE A 621 13.67 -99.87 -40.15
CA ILE A 621 13.54 -101.24 -39.66
C ILE A 621 14.75 -102.03 -40.13
N ARG A 622 15.48 -102.61 -39.18
CA ARG A 622 16.65 -103.47 -39.43
C ARG A 622 16.58 -104.75 -38.64
N THR A 623 17.23 -105.80 -39.11
CA THR A 623 17.38 -107.04 -38.34
C THR A 623 18.27 -106.80 -37.10
N LYS A 624 17.90 -107.37 -35.96
CA LYS A 624 18.63 -107.28 -34.68
C LYS A 624 19.66 -108.40 -34.56
N ARG A 625 19.35 -109.58 -35.09
CA ARG A 625 20.20 -110.77 -35.15
C ARG A 625 19.98 -111.53 -36.46
N ARG A 626 20.85 -112.49 -36.77
CA ARG A 626 20.63 -113.45 -37.87
C ARG A 626 19.41 -114.34 -37.58
N MET A 627 18.76 -114.79 -38.65
CA MET A 627 17.64 -115.72 -38.59
C MET A 627 18.08 -117.08 -38.05
N SER A 628 17.22 -117.74 -37.27
CA SER A 628 17.41 -119.11 -36.75
C SER A 628 16.33 -120.03 -37.32
N ASP A 629 16.60 -121.34 -37.40
CA ASP A 629 15.63 -122.33 -37.90
C ASP A 629 14.33 -122.42 -37.07
N ASN A 630 14.31 -121.88 -35.85
CA ASN A 630 13.13 -121.82 -35.00
C ASN A 630 12.23 -120.60 -35.24
N ASP A 631 12.69 -119.63 -36.04
CA ASP A 631 11.97 -118.39 -36.30
C ASP A 631 10.94 -118.59 -37.45
N LEU A 632 9.79 -117.93 -37.38
CA LEU A 632 8.68 -118.08 -38.35
C LEU A 632 9.05 -117.54 -39.75
N LYS A 633 8.46 -118.09 -40.82
CA LYS A 633 8.67 -117.57 -42.20
C LYS A 633 8.10 -116.17 -42.43
N THR A 634 7.10 -115.77 -41.66
CA THR A 634 6.45 -114.44 -41.75
C THR A 634 6.40 -113.81 -40.37
N HIS A 635 6.83 -112.56 -40.28
CA HIS A 635 6.83 -111.78 -39.05
C HIS A 635 5.93 -110.55 -39.20
N PRO A 636 4.75 -110.54 -38.57
CA PRO A 636 3.92 -109.35 -38.53
C PRO A 636 4.52 -108.34 -37.56
N LEU A 637 4.85 -107.16 -38.08
CA LEU A 637 5.40 -106.04 -37.33
C LEU A 637 4.34 -104.94 -37.24
N VAL A 638 4.12 -104.40 -36.03
CA VAL A 638 3.31 -103.18 -35.85
C VAL A 638 4.25 -102.04 -35.50
N VAL A 639 4.35 -101.07 -36.38
CA VAL A 639 5.10 -99.83 -36.15
C VAL A 639 4.12 -98.77 -35.64
N LEU A 640 4.40 -98.25 -34.46
CA LEU A 640 3.74 -97.09 -33.88
C LEU A 640 4.62 -95.87 -34.11
N VAL A 641 4.06 -94.85 -34.75
CA VAL A 641 4.67 -93.52 -34.85
C VAL A 641 3.91 -92.62 -33.89
N SER A 642 4.59 -92.06 -32.91
CA SER A 642 4.03 -91.11 -31.96
C SER A 642 4.77 -89.77 -32.04
N ASP A 643 4.05 -88.67 -31.96
CA ASP A 643 4.65 -87.36 -31.69
C ASP A 643 5.24 -87.29 -30.26
N ASN A 644 5.76 -86.13 -29.87
CA ASN A 644 6.15 -85.84 -28.49
C ASN A 644 5.33 -84.70 -27.89
N GLY A 645 4.10 -84.49 -28.37
CA GLY A 645 3.17 -83.54 -27.80
C GLY A 645 2.51 -84.05 -26.51
N GLU A 646 1.82 -83.17 -25.78
CA GLU A 646 0.99 -83.52 -24.62
C GLU A 646 -0.46 -83.11 -24.88
N PRO A 647 -1.42 -84.05 -25.08
CA PRO A 647 -1.26 -85.50 -25.08
C PRO A 647 -0.59 -86.01 -26.36
N SER A 648 0.23 -87.06 -26.26
CA SER A 648 0.89 -87.62 -27.45
C SER A 648 -0.11 -88.36 -28.35
N LEU A 649 -0.15 -87.99 -29.62
CA LEU A 649 -0.96 -88.62 -30.65
C LEU A 649 -0.09 -89.58 -31.47
N SER A 650 -0.73 -90.60 -32.06
CA SER A 650 0.00 -91.66 -32.74
C SER A 650 -0.77 -92.29 -33.89
N ALA A 651 -0.02 -92.80 -34.85
CA ALA A 651 -0.50 -93.61 -35.96
C ALA A 651 0.21 -94.97 -35.98
N THR A 652 -0.51 -96.01 -36.39
CA THR A 652 0.02 -97.37 -36.47
C THR A 652 0.00 -97.88 -37.90
N VAL A 653 1.03 -98.66 -38.26
CA VAL A 653 1.08 -99.40 -39.52
C VAL A 653 1.53 -100.83 -39.29
N SER A 654 0.88 -101.77 -39.96
CA SER A 654 1.25 -103.18 -39.96
C SER A 654 2.09 -103.50 -41.20
N VAL A 655 3.28 -104.05 -40.98
CA VAL A 655 4.22 -104.48 -42.01
C VAL A 655 4.53 -105.96 -41.81
N ASP A 656 4.25 -106.79 -42.81
CA ASP A 656 4.59 -108.22 -42.78
C ASP A 656 5.96 -108.43 -43.42
N VAL A 657 6.92 -108.89 -42.63
CA VAL A 657 8.25 -109.25 -43.14
C VAL A 657 8.28 -110.74 -43.49
N MET A 658 8.43 -111.07 -44.77
CA MET A 658 8.48 -112.44 -45.28
C MET A 658 9.92 -112.87 -45.58
N VAL A 659 10.32 -114.02 -45.05
CA VAL A 659 11.66 -114.60 -45.26
C VAL A 659 11.67 -115.49 -46.50
N VAL A 660 12.60 -115.24 -47.41
CA VAL A 660 12.75 -115.98 -48.67
C VAL A 660 14.09 -116.73 -48.69
N GLU A 661 14.05 -118.02 -49.06
CA GLU A 661 15.21 -118.95 -49.03
C GLU A 661 16.24 -118.71 -50.15
N SER A 662 15.84 -118.06 -51.24
CA SER A 662 16.73 -117.66 -52.34
C SER A 662 16.12 -116.50 -53.12
N THR A 663 16.90 -115.45 -53.40
CA THR A 663 16.47 -114.29 -54.21
C THR A 663 16.31 -114.61 -55.71
N ALA A 664 16.52 -115.87 -56.12
CA ALA A 664 16.47 -116.31 -57.52
C ALA A 664 15.10 -116.83 -57.98
N GLU A 665 14.11 -116.97 -57.09
CA GLU A 665 12.73 -117.33 -57.48
C GLU A 665 11.72 -116.35 -56.88
N ILE A 666 11.82 -115.09 -57.30
CA ILE A 666 10.71 -114.14 -57.22
C ILE A 666 10.51 -113.57 -58.63
N HIS A 667 9.71 -114.27 -59.43
CA HIS A 667 8.98 -113.64 -60.55
C HIS A 667 7.86 -112.81 -59.93
N THR A 668 8.17 -111.58 -59.51
CA THR A 668 7.15 -110.54 -59.35
C THR A 668 6.99 -109.83 -60.68
N GLN A 669 5.73 -109.74 -61.09
CA GLN A 669 5.31 -109.04 -62.30
C GLN A 669 5.88 -107.62 -62.27
N PHE A 670 6.74 -107.29 -63.23
CA PHE A 670 6.99 -105.90 -63.61
C PHE A 670 5.65 -105.32 -64.07
N ARG A 671 4.88 -104.78 -63.14
CA ARG A 671 3.89 -103.75 -63.47
C ARG A 671 4.72 -102.64 -64.08
N HIS A 672 4.49 -102.38 -65.37
CA HIS A 672 5.01 -101.19 -66.05
C HIS A 672 4.65 -99.98 -65.19
N VAL A 673 5.62 -99.51 -64.41
CA VAL A 673 5.67 -98.09 -64.07
C VAL A 673 5.88 -97.43 -65.42
N PRO A 674 4.95 -96.59 -65.91
CA PRO A 674 5.31 -95.73 -67.02
C PRO A 674 6.51 -94.95 -66.51
N ILE A 675 7.67 -95.18 -67.11
CA ILE A 675 8.69 -94.17 -67.16
C ILE A 675 8.01 -93.05 -67.93
N LYS A 676 7.34 -92.16 -67.19
CA LYS A 676 7.16 -90.81 -67.66
C LYS A 676 8.59 -90.32 -67.73
N GLU A 677 9.18 -90.40 -68.92
CA GLU A 677 10.18 -89.41 -69.27
C GLU A 677 9.54 -88.10 -68.84
N ASP A 678 10.10 -87.47 -67.81
CA ASP A 678 9.85 -86.05 -67.61
C ASP A 678 10.40 -85.41 -68.88
N SER A 679 9.51 -85.32 -69.88
CA SER A 679 9.61 -84.36 -70.96
C SER A 679 10.04 -83.09 -70.27
N PHE A 680 11.27 -82.63 -70.56
CA PHE A 680 11.76 -81.33 -70.12
C PHE A 680 10.59 -80.36 -70.25
N SER A 681 10.01 -79.93 -69.13
CA SER A 681 8.85 -79.07 -69.17
C SER A 681 9.29 -77.78 -69.85
N ASP A 682 8.45 -77.23 -70.73
CA ASP A 682 8.71 -75.93 -71.36
C ASP A 682 9.06 -74.88 -70.29
N LEU A 683 8.55 -75.03 -69.06
CA LEU A 683 8.89 -74.20 -67.90
C LEU A 683 10.38 -74.28 -67.51
N ASN A 684 10.99 -75.46 -67.48
CA ASN A 684 12.42 -75.62 -67.20
C ASN A 684 13.28 -75.09 -68.35
N LEU A 685 12.80 -75.20 -69.60
CA LEU A 685 13.42 -74.57 -70.76
C LEU A 685 13.31 -73.04 -70.68
N TYR A 686 12.14 -72.48 -70.33
CA TYR A 686 11.94 -71.04 -70.14
C TYR A 686 12.74 -70.51 -68.96
N LEU A 687 12.88 -71.27 -67.87
CA LEU A 687 13.73 -70.91 -66.73
C LEU A 687 15.21 -70.89 -67.15
N LEU A 688 15.66 -71.88 -67.92
CA LEU A 688 17.01 -71.92 -68.46
C LEU A 688 17.26 -70.77 -69.45
N ILE A 689 16.32 -70.51 -70.36
CA ILE A 689 16.36 -69.38 -71.29
C ILE A 689 16.37 -68.06 -70.52
N ALA A 690 15.58 -67.92 -69.44
CA ALA A 690 15.56 -66.73 -68.58
C ALA A 690 16.89 -66.52 -67.86
N ILE A 691 17.49 -67.58 -67.30
CA ILE A 691 18.80 -67.49 -66.64
C ILE A 691 19.90 -67.14 -67.65
N VAL A 692 19.88 -67.75 -68.83
CA VAL A 692 20.84 -67.44 -69.91
C VAL A 692 20.64 -66.02 -70.44
N SER A 693 19.40 -65.57 -70.64
CA SER A 693 19.12 -64.22 -71.12
C SER A 693 19.44 -63.13 -70.09
N VAL A 694 19.16 -63.35 -68.80
CA VAL A 694 19.61 -62.45 -67.72
C VAL A 694 21.14 -62.40 -67.65
N SER A 695 21.81 -63.55 -67.81
CA SER A 695 23.28 -63.62 -67.84
C SER A 695 23.88 -62.90 -69.05
N VAL A 696 23.26 -63.02 -70.23
CA VAL A 696 23.68 -62.31 -71.46
C VAL A 696 23.42 -60.82 -71.36
N ILE A 697 22.27 -60.40 -70.81
CA ILE A 697 21.97 -58.98 -70.57
C ILE A 697 22.96 -58.40 -69.56
N PHE A 698 23.26 -59.12 -68.48
CA PHE A 698 24.28 -58.70 -67.51
C PHE A 698 25.65 -58.57 -68.18
N LEU A 699 26.05 -59.53 -69.02
CA LEU A 699 27.32 -59.51 -69.73
C LEU A 699 27.40 -58.38 -70.77
N LEU A 700 26.32 -58.13 -71.51
CA LEU A 700 26.22 -57.00 -72.45
C LEU A 700 26.20 -55.65 -71.72
N SER A 701 25.56 -55.57 -70.55
CA SER A 701 25.59 -54.37 -69.71
C SER A 701 27.01 -54.13 -69.18
N LEU A 702 27.74 -55.17 -68.78
CA LEU A 702 29.12 -55.10 -68.33
C LEU A 702 30.05 -54.68 -69.47
N ILE A 703 29.88 -55.23 -70.68
CA ILE A 703 30.65 -54.86 -71.87
C ILE A 703 30.33 -53.42 -72.30
N SER A 704 29.07 -52.99 -72.27
CA SER A 704 28.69 -51.58 -72.49
C SER A 704 29.32 -50.67 -71.45
N LEU A 705 29.34 -51.06 -70.17
CA LEU A 705 29.92 -50.27 -69.09
C LEU A 705 31.45 -50.18 -69.23
N ILE A 706 32.10 -51.25 -69.69
CA ILE A 706 33.53 -51.26 -70.03
C ILE A 706 33.80 -50.42 -71.29
N ALA A 707 32.98 -50.51 -72.34
CA ALA A 707 33.12 -49.71 -73.56
C ALA A 707 32.89 -48.21 -73.29
N VAL A 708 31.91 -47.86 -72.45
CA VAL A 708 31.67 -46.49 -71.98
C VAL A 708 32.83 -46.00 -71.11
N ARG A 709 33.45 -46.86 -70.29
CA ARG A 709 34.67 -46.51 -69.55
C ARG A 709 35.88 -46.35 -70.46
N CYS A 710 36.03 -47.17 -71.50
CA CYS A 710 37.16 -47.13 -72.43
C CYS A 710 37.04 -45.98 -73.45
N HIS A 711 35.82 -45.52 -73.77
CA HIS A 711 35.60 -44.36 -74.65
C HIS A 711 35.69 -43.02 -73.88
N ARG A 712 35.77 -43.05 -72.54
CA ARG A 712 35.68 -41.84 -71.70
C ARG A 712 36.91 -41.59 -70.83
N THR A 713 38.08 -41.99 -71.29
CA THR A 713 39.37 -41.52 -70.73
C THR A 713 40.45 -41.46 -71.81
N ASP A 714 40.62 -40.29 -72.43
CA ASP A 714 41.93 -39.83 -72.88
C ASP A 714 42.45 -38.79 -71.87
N GLY A 715 43.61 -39.10 -71.27
CA GLY A 715 44.40 -38.24 -70.37
C GLY A 715 44.01 -38.31 -68.88
N SER A 716 44.88 -38.55 -67.90
CA SER A 716 46.33 -38.78 -67.87
C SER A 716 46.70 -39.67 -66.68
N PHE A 717 47.79 -40.41 -66.85
CA PHE A 717 48.38 -41.42 -65.97
C PHE A 717 48.77 -40.97 -64.55
N SER A 718 48.96 -41.99 -63.70
CA SER A 718 49.94 -42.11 -62.60
C SER A 718 49.53 -41.70 -61.19
N ARG A 719 49.03 -42.68 -60.42
CA ARG A 719 49.65 -43.25 -59.20
C ARG A 719 48.63 -44.16 -58.51
N TYR A 720 48.94 -45.42 -58.26
CA TYR A 720 48.65 -46.13 -57.01
C TYR A 720 49.37 -47.49 -57.04
N GLY A 721 50.21 -47.70 -56.04
CA GLY A 721 51.03 -48.91 -55.87
C GLY A 721 50.24 -50.07 -55.26
N ALA A 722 50.92 -51.22 -55.19
CA ALA A 722 50.39 -52.50 -54.72
C ALA A 722 49.90 -52.46 -53.25
N PRO A 723 48.90 -53.29 -52.88
CA PRO A 723 48.38 -53.37 -51.52
C PRO A 723 49.41 -54.00 -50.57
N MET A 724 49.54 -53.43 -49.37
CA MET A 724 50.41 -53.94 -48.31
C MET A 724 49.54 -54.70 -47.29
N ILE A 725 49.79 -55.99 -47.10
CA ILE A 725 49.25 -56.80 -46.01
C ILE A 725 50.27 -56.73 -44.87
N THR A 726 49.88 -56.27 -43.69
CA THR A 726 50.72 -56.32 -42.49
C THR A 726 50.16 -57.33 -41.50
N THR A 727 50.97 -58.32 -41.13
CA THR A 727 50.67 -59.33 -40.11
C THR A 727 51.22 -58.89 -38.76
N HIS A 728 50.40 -58.91 -37.70
CA HIS A 728 50.87 -58.73 -36.33
C HIS A 728 51.21 -60.08 -35.67
N PRO A 729 52.09 -60.13 -34.65
CA PRO A 729 52.56 -61.38 -34.03
C PRO A 729 51.49 -62.18 -33.26
N ASP A 730 50.27 -61.65 -33.14
CA ASP A 730 49.14 -62.21 -32.39
C ASP A 730 48.06 -62.84 -33.30
N GLY A 731 48.32 -62.93 -34.62
CA GLY A 731 47.47 -63.69 -35.55
C GLY A 731 46.30 -62.91 -36.16
N SER A 732 46.26 -61.58 -36.02
CA SER A 732 45.27 -60.72 -36.67
C SER A 732 45.74 -60.16 -38.03
N TRP A 733 44.80 -59.94 -38.96
CA TRP A 733 45.02 -59.29 -40.26
C TRP A 733 44.04 -58.11 -40.43
N SER A 734 44.51 -56.99 -40.99
CA SER A 734 43.67 -55.83 -41.30
C SER A 734 43.63 -55.54 -42.81
N TYR A 735 42.45 -55.14 -43.30
CA TYR A 735 42.18 -54.76 -44.69
C TYR A 735 41.51 -53.39 -44.69
N SER A 736 42.04 -52.41 -45.43
CA SER A 736 41.44 -51.07 -45.50
C SER A 736 41.18 -50.62 -46.94
N LYS A 737 39.97 -50.11 -47.16
CA LYS A 737 39.57 -49.32 -48.34
C LYS A 737 38.94 -48.04 -47.82
N ALA A 738 39.36 -46.90 -48.35
CA ALA A 738 39.11 -45.58 -47.77
C ALA A 738 37.62 -45.27 -47.56
N THR A 739 37.34 -44.61 -46.42
CA THR A 739 36.08 -44.03 -45.92
C THR A 739 35.24 -44.94 -45.01
N GLN A 740 35.14 -44.53 -43.73
CA GLN A 740 34.49 -45.14 -42.56
C GLN A 740 35.33 -46.17 -41.77
N GLN A 741 35.70 -45.79 -40.55
CA GLN A 741 36.48 -46.57 -39.60
C GLN A 741 35.52 -47.22 -38.60
N TYR A 742 35.46 -48.56 -38.59
CA TYR A 742 34.80 -49.35 -37.56
C TYR A 742 35.87 -50.22 -36.89
N ASP A 743 36.07 -50.05 -35.59
CA ASP A 743 36.90 -50.98 -34.82
C ASP A 743 36.01 -52.14 -34.34
N VAL A 744 36.30 -53.35 -34.83
CA VAL A 744 35.62 -54.59 -34.41
C VAL A 744 36.66 -55.49 -33.75
N CYS A 745 36.53 -55.70 -32.44
CA CYS A 745 37.36 -56.64 -31.69
C CYS A 745 36.55 -57.92 -31.41
N PHE A 746 37.09 -59.08 -31.79
CA PHE A 746 36.58 -60.38 -31.36
C PHE A 746 37.49 -60.91 -30.25
N SER A 747 36.92 -61.16 -29.07
CA SER A 747 37.58 -61.94 -28.01
C SER A 747 37.19 -63.40 -28.19
N SER A 748 38.16 -64.25 -28.50
CA SER A 748 37.98 -65.70 -28.49
C SER A 748 38.28 -66.23 -27.10
N ASP A 749 37.27 -66.22 -26.23
CA ASP A 749 37.10 -67.25 -25.19
C ASP A 749 35.75 -67.09 -24.47
N THR A 750 35.05 -68.23 -24.32
CA THR A 750 33.81 -68.49 -23.56
C THR A 750 32.44 -68.28 -24.24
N LEU A 751 31.56 -69.29 -24.05
CA LEU A 751 30.21 -69.42 -24.59
C LEU A 751 29.27 -68.32 -24.07
N LYS A 752 29.08 -67.23 -24.84
CA LYS A 752 27.85 -66.42 -24.98
C LYS A 752 28.15 -65.21 -25.87
N SER A 753 27.43 -65.07 -26.98
CA SER A 753 27.59 -63.97 -27.92
C SER A 753 26.68 -62.80 -27.53
N ASP A 754 27.22 -61.84 -26.76
CA ASP A 754 26.58 -60.54 -26.55
C ASP A 754 27.28 -59.49 -27.43
N VAL A 755 26.51 -58.88 -28.34
CA VAL A 755 26.96 -57.75 -29.17
C VAL A 755 26.55 -56.46 -28.46
N VAL A 756 27.52 -55.66 -28.03
CA VAL A 756 27.26 -54.33 -27.45
C VAL A 756 27.85 -53.26 -28.37
N VAL A 757 26.99 -52.38 -28.88
CA VAL A 757 27.35 -51.22 -29.69
C VAL A 757 27.21 -49.96 -28.83
N PHE A 758 28.29 -49.20 -28.65
CA PHE A 758 28.24 -47.86 -28.05
C PHE A 758 28.15 -46.79 -29.15
N PRO A 759 27.15 -45.88 -29.14
CA PRO A 759 27.19 -44.69 -29.97
C PRO A 759 28.09 -43.63 -29.34
N ALA A 760 29.03 -43.09 -30.12
CA ALA A 760 29.84 -41.92 -29.74
C ALA A 760 29.07 -40.61 -30.04
N PRO A 761 29.27 -39.52 -29.25
CA PRO A 761 28.49 -38.29 -29.35
C PRO A 761 28.87 -37.43 -30.58
N PHE A 762 27.85 -36.83 -31.20
CA PHE A 762 27.95 -35.86 -32.30
C PHE A 762 28.62 -34.54 -31.88
N PRO A 763 29.50 -33.94 -32.71
CA PRO A 763 29.82 -32.52 -32.66
C PRO A 763 29.02 -31.70 -33.71
N PRO A 764 28.85 -30.37 -33.50
CA PRO A 764 27.88 -29.53 -34.21
C PRO A 764 28.28 -29.14 -35.64
N VAL A 765 27.28 -28.70 -36.40
CA VAL A 765 27.28 -28.41 -37.84
C VAL A 765 27.84 -27.01 -38.14
N ASP A 766 28.87 -26.94 -38.98
CA ASP A 766 29.35 -25.72 -39.65
C ASP A 766 28.40 -25.32 -40.79
N ALA A 767 27.97 -24.05 -40.82
CA ALA A 767 27.18 -23.46 -41.89
C ALA A 767 28.09 -22.69 -42.87
N GLU A 768 28.12 -23.13 -44.14
CA GLU A 768 28.74 -22.41 -45.25
C GLU A 768 27.85 -21.25 -45.74
N LEU A 769 28.46 -20.08 -45.90
CA LEU A 769 27.87 -18.90 -46.54
C LEU A 769 28.21 -18.85 -48.04
N ILE A 770 27.16 -18.56 -48.79
CA ILE A 770 27.05 -18.37 -50.24
C ILE A 770 27.98 -17.24 -50.75
N SER A 771 28.66 -17.47 -51.89
CA SER A 771 29.37 -16.43 -52.64
C SER A 771 28.59 -15.99 -53.88
N ILE A 772 28.48 -14.67 -54.10
CA ILE A 772 28.10 -14.06 -55.37
C ILE A 772 28.99 -12.82 -55.60
N ASN A 773 29.74 -12.87 -56.70
CA ASN A 773 30.31 -11.83 -57.57
C ASN A 773 30.48 -10.37 -57.09
N GLY A 774 31.69 -9.84 -57.35
CA GLY A 774 31.86 -8.68 -58.22
C GLY A 774 32.46 -7.40 -57.63
N GLY A 775 33.70 -7.08 -58.04
CA GLY A 775 34.08 -5.74 -58.52
C GLY A 775 34.49 -4.66 -57.51
N ASP A 776 35.81 -4.42 -57.48
CA ASP A 776 36.47 -3.12 -57.51
C ASP A 776 36.58 -2.17 -56.30
N THR A 777 37.86 -1.88 -56.02
CA THR A 777 38.51 -0.56 -55.76
C THR A 777 38.69 -0.02 -54.33
N PHE A 778 39.96 -0.13 -53.89
CA PHE A 778 40.86 0.96 -53.46
C PHE A 778 40.55 1.80 -52.21
N THR A 779 41.39 1.65 -51.18
CA THR A 779 42.27 2.64 -50.49
C THR A 779 42.23 2.51 -48.96
N ARG A 780 43.28 2.71 -48.17
CA ARG A 780 44.74 2.83 -48.33
C ARG A 780 45.28 3.07 -46.90
N THR A 781 46.32 2.31 -46.49
CA THR A 781 47.46 2.71 -45.60
C THR A 781 47.19 3.14 -44.14
N GLN A 782 48.07 2.98 -43.14
CA GLN A 782 49.54 3.05 -43.13
C GLN A 782 50.11 2.52 -41.78
N THR A 783 51.11 1.63 -41.87
CA THR A 783 52.37 1.51 -41.10
C THR A 783 52.49 2.01 -39.64
N LEU A 784 52.84 1.09 -38.71
CA LEU A 784 54.15 0.91 -38.00
C LEU A 784 55.02 2.16 -37.67
N PRO A 785 55.98 2.12 -36.71
CA PRO A 785 56.26 1.18 -35.60
C PRO A 785 56.78 1.89 -34.29
N THR A 786 57.43 1.11 -33.42
CA THR A 786 58.53 1.44 -32.46
C THR A 786 58.24 1.80 -30.98
N THR A 787 58.46 0.78 -30.12
CA THR A 787 59.41 0.71 -28.99
C THR A 787 59.53 1.91 -28.02
N GLU A 788 59.20 1.77 -26.73
CA GLU A 788 60.08 1.37 -25.60
C GLU A 788 59.43 1.55 -24.20
N LYS A 789 59.73 0.57 -23.33
CA LYS A 789 59.89 0.53 -21.85
C LYS A 789 59.35 1.62 -20.87
N VAL A 790 58.64 1.08 -19.84
CA VAL A 790 58.87 1.18 -18.37
C VAL A 790 58.32 2.39 -17.57
N ARG A 791 57.32 2.07 -16.70
CA ARG A 791 57.07 2.41 -15.25
C ARG A 791 57.32 3.85 -14.76
N CYS A 792 56.55 4.44 -13.84
CA CYS A 792 55.61 3.97 -12.81
C CYS A 792 54.79 5.19 -12.33
N TYR A 793 53.52 5.01 -11.99
CA TYR A 793 53.00 5.09 -10.62
C TYR A 793 51.73 4.25 -10.55
#